data_AF-A0A7J8HUA4-F1
#
_entry.id   AF-A0A7J8HUA4-F1
#
_cell.length_a   1.000
_cell.length_b   1.000
_cell.length_c   1.000
_cell.angle_alpha   90.00
_cell.angle_beta   90.00
_cell.angle_gamma   90.00
#
_symmetry.space_group_name_H-M   'P 1'
#
loop_
_entity.id
_entity.type
_entity.pdbx_description
1 polymer ?
#
loop_
_entity_poly.entity_id
_entity_poly.type
_entity_poly.pdbx_seq_one_letter_code
_entity_poly.pdbx_strand_id
1 'polypeptide(L)'
;MASKGAGMSFSHKSYRLTSDTEKSRVTGIVPEKLLNDYLSRIFSPDRASTVATSRTPLNFQNLPEHLDQLLQVDNEDEESEGQVEGRLGPSTVVLDHTGGFEGLLLVDDDLLGVIGHSNFGTIRSTTCVYKGKWVYEVLISSQGLMQIGWCTINCRFNQEEGVGDTHNSYAYDGNRVRKWNVTTTNYGKAWAAGDIVSCLIDLDDGTLSFSLNGVSLGTAFEDLSRGPGMAYFPAISLSFKESVAFNFGSRPLRYPVAGYRPLQDPPRADLARAQKLLGCFRAVLRVELDAVEGRLVDKESSEWQLQGQPTVLLTLAHIFHRFAPLLRKVYLVEAVLMSFLLGAVEAGTPTQAQSVVRQVLDLLWLFMEDYEVHDCLKQLMMSLLRLYRFSPIVPDLSLQIHYLRLTIAILRHEKSRKFLLSNVLFDVLRSAVFFYIKSPLRVEEAGLQELIPTTWWPHSGREGKDGKEAKDETAEQRQRRRAYERGCQRLKKRIEVVEELQVQILKLLLNNKDNGGEASRYIFLTKFRKFLQENASGRGNMPMLCPPEYMVCFLHRLISALRYYWDEYKDSNPHASFSGEAYIPPQIFYNGKVDYFDLQRLGGLLSHLRKTLKDDLASKANILIDPLELQAATMDDLDEDEEPAPAAAQRPTQALAIGGALPLPRPGWLSSPTLGRANRFLSTAAVSLMTPRRPLSTSEKVKVRTLSAEQRTREDSS
;
A
#
# COMPACT_ATOMS: atom_id res chain seq x y z
N MET A 1 33.55 65.19 29.12
CA MET A 1 33.81 63.80 29.53
C MET A 1 34.39 63.79 30.93
N ALA A 2 33.97 62.81 31.72
CA ALA A 2 34.46 62.37 33.04
C ALA A 2 34.29 63.32 34.24
N SER A 3 33.33 62.98 35.10
CA SER A 3 33.11 63.52 36.46
C SER A 3 33.32 62.40 37.50
N LYS A 4 33.82 62.81 38.67
CA LYS A 4 34.17 62.05 39.88
C LYS A 4 33.00 61.31 40.55
N GLY A 5 33.33 60.27 41.33
CA GLY A 5 32.52 59.72 42.44
C GLY A 5 33.28 58.54 43.10
N ALA A 6 33.93 58.73 44.24
CA ALA A 6 33.41 58.55 45.61
C ALA A 6 33.33 57.07 46.03
N GLY A 7 34.20 56.66 46.97
CA GLY A 7 34.15 55.38 47.65
C GLY A 7 33.58 55.51 49.07
N MET A 8 32.95 54.43 49.58
CA MET A 8 32.78 54.15 51.02
C MET A 8 32.52 52.65 51.25
N SER A 9 33.36 52.05 52.11
CA SER A 9 33.07 51.08 53.19
C SER A 9 32.26 49.80 52.90
N PHE A 10 32.92 48.63 53.00
CA PHE A 10 32.28 47.37 53.40
C PHE A 10 32.67 47.02 54.85
N SER A 11 31.67 46.90 55.73
CA SER A 11 31.84 46.39 57.10
C SER A 11 31.78 44.87 57.10
N HIS A 12 32.77 44.22 57.71
CA HIS A 12 32.70 42.83 58.14
C HIS A 12 31.53 42.63 59.12
N LYS A 13 30.55 41.79 58.75
CA LYS A 13 29.68 41.10 59.72
C LYS A 13 29.47 39.65 59.29
N SER A 14 29.99 38.77 60.13
CA SER A 14 29.78 37.33 60.13
C SER A 14 28.30 36.97 60.24
N TYR A 15 27.81 36.11 59.35
CA TYR A 15 26.57 35.37 59.57
C TYR A 15 26.88 33.88 59.67
N ARG A 16 26.51 33.32 60.84
CA ARG A 16 26.56 31.90 61.17
C ARG A 16 25.65 31.13 60.21
N LEU A 17 26.14 30.00 59.73
CA LEU A 17 25.37 28.94 59.07
C LEU A 17 24.23 28.48 59.99
N THR A 18 23.00 28.82 59.64
CA THR A 18 21.81 28.10 60.08
C THR A 18 21.54 26.99 59.08
N SER A 19 21.61 25.76 59.57
CA SER A 19 21.23 24.54 58.86
C SER A 19 19.72 24.51 58.65
N ASP A 20 19.24 25.23 57.64
CA ASP A 20 17.93 24.95 57.08
C ASP A 20 18.10 23.85 56.04
N THR A 21 17.51 22.70 56.36
CA THR A 21 17.35 21.53 55.52
C THR A 21 17.00 21.93 54.09
N GLU A 22 18.01 21.90 53.21
CA GLU A 22 17.82 21.98 51.78
C GLU A 22 16.87 20.86 51.36
N LYS A 23 15.68 21.24 50.91
CA LYS A 23 14.86 20.40 50.03
C LYS A 23 15.78 19.93 48.91
N SER A 24 16.07 18.64 48.89
CA SER A 24 16.87 17.97 47.87
C SER A 24 16.44 18.45 46.48
N ARG A 25 17.39 19.02 45.75
CA ARG A 25 17.19 19.55 44.40
C ARG A 25 16.64 18.44 43.50
N VAL A 26 15.46 18.71 42.95
CA VAL A 26 14.71 17.90 42.02
C VAL A 26 15.54 17.64 40.75
N THR A 27 16.23 16.50 40.68
CA THR A 27 16.83 15.99 39.43
C THR A 27 15.83 15.20 38.59
N GLY A 28 14.62 14.94 39.11
CA GLY A 28 13.58 14.13 38.44
C GLY A 28 13.97 12.66 38.20
N ILE A 29 15.15 12.25 38.68
CA ILE A 29 15.60 10.87 38.75
C ILE A 29 15.08 10.30 40.08
N VAL A 30 14.38 9.18 39.99
CA VAL A 30 13.82 8.51 41.18
C VAL A 30 14.94 7.96 42.09
N PRO A 31 14.65 7.71 43.39
CA PRO A 31 15.63 7.15 44.31
C PRO A 31 16.26 5.86 43.76
N GLU A 32 17.54 5.63 44.07
CA GLU A 32 18.36 4.55 43.49
C GLU A 32 17.72 3.16 43.60
N LYS A 33 17.05 2.86 44.71
CA LYS A 33 16.32 1.60 44.90
C LYS A 33 15.14 1.47 43.91
N LEU A 34 14.31 2.50 43.79
CA LEU A 34 13.17 2.50 42.87
C LEU A 34 13.65 2.49 41.41
N LEU A 35 14.77 3.15 41.12
CA LEU A 35 15.41 3.10 39.80
C LEU A 35 15.85 1.68 39.46
N ASN A 36 16.55 1.01 40.36
CA ASN A 36 16.98 -0.37 40.18
C ASN A 36 15.79 -1.32 39.96
N ASP A 37 14.73 -1.18 40.76
CA ASP A 37 13.53 -2.02 40.66
C ASP A 37 12.83 -1.79 39.31
N TYR A 38 12.73 -0.53 38.86
CA TYR A 38 12.17 -0.16 37.56
C TYR A 38 12.97 -0.73 36.39
N LEU A 39 14.28 -0.50 36.36
CA LEU A 39 15.15 -0.98 35.29
C LEU A 39 15.18 -2.52 35.25
N SER A 40 15.24 -3.17 36.42
CA SER A 40 15.18 -4.63 36.51
C SER A 40 13.86 -5.18 35.97
N ARG A 41 12.73 -4.50 36.21
CA ARG A 41 11.42 -4.90 35.68
C ARG A 41 11.35 -4.80 34.16
N ILE A 42 12.02 -3.81 33.57
CA ILE A 42 12.00 -3.56 32.12
C ILE A 42 12.95 -4.49 31.37
N PHE A 43 14.18 -4.66 31.86
CA PHE A 43 15.24 -5.39 31.17
C PHE A 43 15.39 -6.86 31.63
N SER A 44 14.58 -7.32 32.60
CA SER A 44 14.52 -8.72 33.03
C SER A 44 13.07 -9.21 33.25
N PRO A 45 12.19 -9.17 32.23
CA PRO A 45 10.78 -9.52 32.38
C PRO A 45 10.54 -11.01 32.69
N ASP A 46 11.45 -11.92 32.31
CA ASP A 46 11.28 -13.39 32.39
C ASP A 46 11.84 -14.05 33.67
N ARG A 47 12.09 -13.30 34.76
CA ARG A 47 12.57 -13.89 36.03
C ARG A 47 11.48 -14.66 36.78
N ALA A 48 11.17 -15.86 36.28
CA ALA A 48 10.72 -17.01 37.08
C ALA A 48 11.83 -18.10 37.20
N SER A 49 13.02 -17.90 36.63
CA SER A 49 14.11 -18.88 36.65
C SER A 49 15.35 -18.35 37.39
N THR A 50 15.78 -19.15 38.35
CA THR A 50 16.89 -19.00 39.28
C THR A 50 18.24 -19.18 38.59
N VAL A 51 18.88 -18.08 38.19
CA VAL A 51 20.33 -18.05 37.93
C VAL A 51 20.91 -16.78 38.58
N ALA A 52 21.99 -16.97 39.33
CA ALA A 52 22.60 -16.02 40.26
C ALA A 52 22.65 -14.58 39.73
N THR A 53 21.95 -13.68 40.42
CA THR A 53 21.96 -12.24 40.16
C THR A 53 23.37 -11.68 40.33
N SER A 54 23.82 -10.86 39.39
CA SER A 54 24.91 -9.93 39.65
C SER A 54 24.54 -9.12 40.90
N ARG A 55 25.49 -9.01 41.85
CA ARG A 55 25.28 -8.34 43.14
C ARG A 55 25.17 -6.80 43.02
N THR A 56 25.28 -6.25 41.81
CA THR A 56 25.32 -4.82 41.55
C THR A 56 23.94 -4.28 41.15
N PRO A 57 23.41 -3.24 41.82
CA PRO A 57 22.15 -2.61 41.43
C PRO A 57 22.26 -1.99 40.02
N LEU A 58 21.19 -2.09 39.25
CA LEU A 58 21.06 -1.54 37.90
C LEU A 58 20.78 -0.04 37.97
N ASN A 59 21.52 0.75 37.20
CA ASN A 59 21.38 2.20 37.08
C ASN A 59 21.79 2.66 35.66
N PHE A 60 21.65 3.93 35.33
CA PHE A 60 21.96 4.42 33.98
C PHE A 60 23.46 4.38 33.60
N GLN A 61 24.37 4.18 34.55
CA GLN A 61 25.80 4.07 34.25
C GLN A 61 26.15 2.67 33.74
N ASN A 62 25.58 1.62 34.35
CA ASN A 62 25.84 0.22 33.97
C ASN A 62 24.78 -0.38 33.01
N LEU A 63 23.71 0.37 32.71
CA LEU A 63 22.65 -0.07 31.82
C LEU A 63 23.13 -0.37 30.38
N PRO A 64 24.02 0.42 29.74
CA PRO A 64 24.52 0.09 28.40
C PRO A 64 25.19 -1.29 28.33
N GLU A 65 26.04 -1.62 29.29
CA GLU A 65 26.73 -2.90 29.36
C GLU A 65 25.76 -4.05 29.61
N HIS A 66 24.77 -3.83 30.49
CA HIS A 66 23.71 -4.81 30.73
C HIS A 66 22.85 -5.05 29.47
N LEU A 67 22.53 -4.00 28.72
CA LEU A 67 21.80 -4.09 27.46
C LEU A 67 22.60 -4.85 26.42
N ASP A 68 23.90 -4.57 26.28
CA ASP A 68 24.74 -5.29 25.32
C ASP A 68 24.83 -6.78 25.69
N GLN A 69 24.89 -7.14 26.98
CA GLN A 69 24.77 -8.54 27.44
C GLN A 69 23.39 -9.15 27.15
N LEU A 70 22.30 -8.42 27.39
CA LEU A 70 20.94 -8.88 27.10
C LEU A 70 20.75 -9.15 25.60
N LEU A 71 21.36 -8.33 24.76
CA LEU A 71 21.26 -8.38 23.30
C LEU A 71 22.29 -9.33 22.65
N GLN A 72 23.19 -9.94 23.41
CA GLN A 72 23.99 -11.04 22.90
C GLN A 72 23.08 -12.16 22.38
N VAL A 73 23.46 -12.68 21.22
CA VAL A 73 22.82 -13.82 20.55
C VAL A 73 23.89 -14.88 20.41
N ASP A 74 23.52 -16.16 20.53
CA ASP A 74 24.47 -17.26 20.46
C ASP A 74 25.19 -17.28 19.10
N ASN A 75 26.49 -17.62 19.10
CA ASN A 75 27.35 -17.59 17.91
C ASN A 75 26.79 -18.39 16.72
N GLU A 76 25.97 -19.42 16.97
CA GLU A 76 25.33 -20.23 15.92
C GLU A 76 24.38 -19.40 15.04
N ASP A 77 23.69 -18.40 15.59
CA ASP A 77 22.81 -17.51 14.83
C ASP A 77 23.59 -16.49 14.00
N GLU A 78 24.83 -16.15 14.40
CA GLU A 78 25.72 -15.26 13.64
C GLU A 78 26.54 -16.03 12.57
N GLU A 79 26.94 -17.29 12.83
CA GLU A 79 27.65 -18.15 11.88
C GLU A 79 26.74 -18.76 10.80
N SER A 80 25.43 -18.88 11.06
CA SER A 80 24.45 -19.40 10.08
C SER A 80 24.30 -18.57 8.81
N GLU A 81 24.86 -17.35 8.77
CA GLU A 81 24.87 -16.49 7.57
C GLU A 81 25.88 -16.97 6.49
N GLY A 82 26.74 -17.95 6.80
CA GLY A 82 27.81 -18.44 5.91
C GLY A 82 27.69 -19.93 5.53
N GLN A 83 27.01 -20.21 4.41
CA GLN A 83 26.83 -21.52 3.75
C GLN A 83 25.87 -22.50 4.43
N VAL A 84 24.58 -22.33 4.15
CA VAL A 84 23.57 -23.38 4.36
C VAL A 84 23.78 -24.51 3.34
N GLU A 85 23.99 -25.74 3.83
CA GLU A 85 24.09 -26.93 2.98
C GLU A 85 22.85 -27.04 2.08
N GLY A 86 23.06 -27.38 0.79
CA GLY A 86 21.97 -27.54 -0.17
C GLY A 86 21.58 -26.28 -0.93
N ARG A 87 22.29 -25.16 -0.76
CA ARG A 87 22.06 -23.88 -1.45
C ARG A 87 23.35 -23.35 -2.08
N LEU A 88 23.25 -22.76 -3.28
CA LEU A 88 24.36 -22.13 -4.00
C LEU A 88 23.95 -20.76 -4.53
N GLY A 89 24.78 -19.74 -4.31
CA GLY A 89 24.54 -18.36 -4.77
C GLY A 89 24.67 -17.32 -3.64
N PRO A 90 24.55 -16.02 -3.97
CA PRO A 90 24.70 -14.92 -3.02
C PRO A 90 23.69 -15.01 -1.87
N SER A 91 24.01 -14.54 -0.66
CA SER A 91 23.08 -14.54 0.50
C SER A 91 21.80 -13.77 0.23
N THR A 92 21.91 -12.60 -0.40
CA THR A 92 20.78 -11.84 -0.94
C THR A 92 20.31 -12.47 -2.25
N VAL A 93 19.07 -12.93 -2.29
CA VAL A 93 18.49 -13.61 -3.45
C VAL A 93 17.61 -12.65 -4.23
N VAL A 94 17.90 -12.50 -5.52
CA VAL A 94 17.19 -11.61 -6.44
C VAL A 94 17.01 -12.29 -7.80
N LEU A 95 16.30 -11.65 -8.72
CA LEU A 95 16.22 -12.06 -10.13
C LEU A 95 17.53 -11.70 -10.86
N ASP A 96 18.08 -12.66 -11.59
CA ASP A 96 19.32 -12.49 -12.36
C ASP A 96 19.02 -11.85 -13.73
N HIS A 97 19.11 -10.53 -13.76
CA HIS A 97 18.95 -9.70 -14.95
C HIS A 97 20.24 -9.56 -15.79
N THR A 98 21.34 -10.25 -15.43
CA THR A 98 22.64 -10.12 -16.10
C THR A 98 22.95 -11.28 -17.05
N GLY A 99 22.58 -12.50 -16.68
CA GLY A 99 22.75 -13.69 -17.52
C GLY A 99 21.67 -14.76 -17.32
N GLY A 100 20.73 -14.54 -16.41
CA GLY A 100 19.72 -15.50 -16.00
C GLY A 100 18.38 -15.38 -16.73
N PHE A 101 18.30 -14.61 -17.82
CA PHE A 101 17.05 -14.28 -18.50
C PHE A 101 17.08 -14.47 -20.02
N GLU A 102 15.89 -14.56 -20.60
CA GLU A 102 15.62 -14.64 -22.04
C GLU A 102 14.39 -13.78 -22.37
N GLY A 103 14.42 -13.10 -23.52
CA GLY A 103 13.37 -12.16 -23.92
C GLY A 103 13.48 -10.77 -23.27
N LEU A 104 12.45 -9.92 -23.48
CA LEU A 104 12.42 -8.56 -22.97
C LEU A 104 11.61 -8.50 -21.68
N LEU A 105 12.27 -8.16 -20.58
CA LEU A 105 11.69 -8.07 -19.25
C LEU A 105 12.02 -6.69 -18.65
N LEU A 106 11.05 -6.10 -17.94
CA LEU A 106 11.32 -4.97 -17.06
C LEU A 106 11.42 -5.49 -15.64
N VAL A 107 12.56 -5.26 -15.00
CA VAL A 107 12.85 -5.71 -13.63
C VAL A 107 12.92 -4.47 -12.73
N ASP A 108 12.40 -4.59 -11.52
CA ASP A 108 12.40 -3.54 -10.51
C ASP A 108 13.82 -3.23 -10.02
N ASP A 109 14.02 -2.05 -9.42
CA ASP A 109 15.34 -1.65 -8.88
C ASP A 109 15.79 -2.55 -7.72
N ASP A 110 14.83 -3.15 -6.98
CA ASP A 110 15.11 -4.14 -5.94
C ASP A 110 15.36 -5.55 -6.50
N LEU A 111 15.22 -5.72 -7.82
CA LEU A 111 15.38 -6.98 -8.54
C LEU A 111 14.45 -8.10 -8.05
N LEU A 112 13.30 -7.74 -7.45
CA LEU A 112 12.30 -8.70 -6.97
C LEU A 112 11.00 -8.65 -7.77
N GLY A 113 10.65 -7.50 -8.37
CA GLY A 113 9.52 -7.41 -9.30
C GLY A 113 9.95 -7.54 -10.76
N VAL A 114 9.07 -8.11 -11.58
CA VAL A 114 9.31 -8.30 -13.01
C VAL A 114 8.02 -8.20 -13.82
N ILE A 115 8.13 -7.64 -15.03
CA ILE A 115 7.05 -7.48 -16.01
C ILE A 115 7.51 -8.03 -17.37
N GLY A 116 6.69 -8.89 -17.98
CA GLY A 116 6.88 -9.39 -19.33
C GLY A 116 6.70 -8.30 -20.39
N HIS A 117 7.65 -8.16 -21.31
CA HIS A 117 7.56 -7.26 -22.46
C HIS A 117 7.80 -7.95 -23.81
N SER A 118 7.99 -9.26 -23.79
CA SER A 118 8.00 -10.16 -24.96
C SER A 118 6.86 -11.19 -24.88
N ASN A 119 6.73 -12.05 -25.89
CA ASN A 119 5.70 -13.09 -25.92
C ASN A 119 5.76 -14.04 -24.71
N PHE A 120 6.97 -14.47 -24.34
CA PHE A 120 7.19 -15.33 -23.18
C PHE A 120 8.61 -15.15 -22.60
N GLY A 121 8.84 -14.00 -21.96
CA GLY A 121 10.14 -13.70 -21.35
C GLY A 121 10.38 -14.55 -20.10
N THR A 122 11.59 -15.09 -19.93
CA THR A 122 11.93 -16.00 -18.83
C THR A 122 13.05 -15.42 -17.99
N ILE A 123 12.99 -15.52 -16.67
CA ILE A 123 14.07 -15.11 -15.76
C ILE A 123 14.20 -16.08 -14.59
N ARG A 124 15.43 -16.27 -14.13
CA ARG A 124 15.81 -17.10 -12.98
C ARG A 124 16.29 -16.23 -11.82
N SER A 125 16.31 -16.79 -10.62
CA SER A 125 17.00 -16.17 -9.48
C SER A 125 18.52 -16.31 -9.58
N THR A 126 19.25 -15.52 -8.79
CA THR A 126 20.72 -15.60 -8.62
C THR A 126 21.19 -16.80 -7.79
N THR A 127 20.27 -17.50 -7.13
CA THR A 127 20.55 -18.60 -6.20
C THR A 127 19.74 -19.83 -6.57
N CYS A 128 20.36 -21.01 -6.42
CA CYS A 128 19.74 -22.32 -6.61
C CYS A 128 19.92 -23.23 -5.39
N VAL A 129 19.18 -24.33 -5.38
CA VAL A 129 19.17 -25.32 -4.31
C VAL A 129 19.35 -26.74 -4.87
N TYR A 130 20.05 -27.59 -4.13
CA TYR A 130 20.41 -28.96 -4.55
C TYR A 130 20.18 -30.03 -3.46
N LYS A 131 19.86 -29.64 -2.21
CA LYS A 131 19.54 -30.54 -1.09
C LYS A 131 18.62 -29.83 -0.10
N GLY A 132 17.79 -30.54 0.66
CA GLY A 132 16.90 -29.95 1.66
C GLY A 132 15.57 -29.47 1.09
N LYS A 133 14.79 -28.80 1.94
CA LYS A 133 13.43 -28.33 1.64
C LYS A 133 13.39 -26.81 1.57
N TRP A 134 12.97 -26.28 0.42
CA TRP A 134 13.03 -24.84 0.13
C TRP A 134 11.71 -24.29 -0.38
N VAL A 135 11.43 -23.03 -0.02
CA VAL A 135 10.23 -22.31 -0.42
C VAL A 135 10.54 -20.86 -0.81
N TYR A 136 9.87 -20.37 -1.83
CA TYR A 136 9.73 -18.94 -2.10
C TYR A 136 8.27 -18.61 -2.40
N GLU A 137 7.92 -17.33 -2.28
CA GLU A 137 6.59 -16.83 -2.63
C GLU A 137 6.64 -15.94 -3.86
N VAL A 138 5.59 -16.03 -4.67
CA VAL A 138 5.35 -15.13 -5.81
C VAL A 138 4.02 -14.42 -5.60
N LEU A 139 4.10 -13.10 -5.54
CA LEU A 139 2.99 -12.17 -5.38
C LEU A 139 2.46 -11.81 -6.77
N ILE A 140 1.29 -12.34 -7.10
CA ILE A 140 0.66 -12.25 -8.41
C ILE A 140 0.14 -10.83 -8.62
N SER A 141 0.73 -10.07 -9.54
CA SER A 141 0.29 -8.69 -9.82
C SER A 141 -0.69 -8.59 -10.99
N SER A 142 -0.68 -9.58 -11.88
CA SER A 142 -1.63 -9.75 -12.98
C SER A 142 -2.03 -11.21 -13.13
N GLN A 143 -3.12 -11.49 -13.86
CA GLN A 143 -3.75 -12.82 -13.88
C GLN A 143 -3.73 -13.49 -15.26
N GLY A 144 -2.81 -13.11 -16.15
CA GLY A 144 -2.67 -13.72 -17.46
C GLY A 144 -1.69 -14.90 -17.49
N LEU A 145 -1.14 -15.14 -18.68
CA LEU A 145 -0.33 -16.31 -18.99
C LEU A 145 1.07 -16.21 -18.37
N MET A 146 1.32 -17.05 -17.36
CA MET A 146 2.60 -17.14 -16.67
C MET A 146 2.86 -18.58 -16.25
N GLN A 147 4.12 -18.98 -16.21
CA GLN A 147 4.56 -20.28 -15.69
C GLN A 147 5.57 -20.03 -14.57
N ILE A 148 5.23 -20.42 -13.33
CA ILE A 148 6.05 -20.19 -12.14
C ILE A 148 6.58 -21.52 -11.64
N GLY A 149 7.89 -21.62 -11.39
CA GLY A 149 8.42 -22.81 -10.74
C GLY A 149 9.94 -22.89 -10.75
N TRP A 150 10.47 -24.08 -11.01
CA TRP A 150 11.88 -24.39 -10.80
C TRP A 150 12.53 -24.90 -12.08
N CYS A 151 13.78 -24.54 -12.33
CA CYS A 151 14.54 -25.08 -13.46
C CYS A 151 16.02 -25.26 -13.14
N THR A 152 16.69 -26.16 -13.86
CA THR A 152 18.14 -26.33 -13.76
C THR A 152 18.89 -25.35 -14.65
N ILE A 153 20.20 -25.19 -14.41
CA ILE A 153 21.04 -24.28 -15.20
C ILE A 153 21.07 -24.62 -16.70
N ASN A 154 20.91 -25.91 -17.04
CA ASN A 154 20.98 -26.45 -18.40
C ASN A 154 19.70 -26.25 -19.20
N CYS A 155 18.61 -25.80 -18.56
CA CYS A 155 17.37 -25.47 -19.26
C CYS A 155 17.63 -24.28 -20.19
N ARG A 156 17.29 -24.45 -21.47
CA ARG A 156 17.33 -23.39 -22.48
C ARG A 156 15.92 -22.90 -22.71
N PHE A 157 15.75 -21.59 -22.69
CA PHE A 157 14.46 -20.94 -22.93
C PHE A 157 14.55 -20.12 -24.21
N ASN A 158 13.39 -19.82 -24.79
CA ASN A 158 13.24 -18.88 -25.89
C ASN A 158 11.89 -18.16 -25.74
N GLN A 159 11.44 -17.43 -26.75
CA GLN A 159 10.19 -16.66 -26.66
C GLN A 159 8.91 -17.53 -26.76
N GLU A 160 9.04 -18.83 -26.98
CA GLU A 160 7.95 -19.81 -27.09
C GLU A 160 8.03 -20.90 -26.00
N GLU A 161 9.24 -21.28 -25.60
CA GLU A 161 9.53 -22.29 -24.57
C GLU A 161 10.03 -21.63 -23.28
N GLY A 162 9.24 -21.77 -22.22
CA GLY A 162 9.51 -21.24 -20.89
C GLY A 162 9.76 -22.29 -19.82
N VAL A 163 9.61 -21.87 -18.56
CA VAL A 163 9.77 -22.74 -17.39
C VAL A 163 8.66 -23.79 -17.40
N GLY A 164 9.06 -25.06 -17.43
CA GLY A 164 8.12 -26.17 -17.53
C GLY A 164 8.07 -26.79 -18.94
N ASP A 165 8.72 -26.20 -19.95
CA ASP A 165 8.75 -26.76 -21.30
C ASP A 165 9.98 -27.65 -21.56
N THR A 166 10.93 -27.70 -20.62
CA THR A 166 12.10 -28.58 -20.67
C THR A 166 12.05 -29.68 -19.60
N HIS A 167 12.76 -30.80 -19.83
CA HIS A 167 12.72 -31.98 -18.94
C HIS A 167 13.11 -31.68 -17.48
N ASN A 168 14.05 -30.78 -17.26
CA ASN A 168 14.53 -30.40 -15.93
C ASN A 168 13.97 -29.04 -15.46
N SER A 169 12.80 -28.67 -15.98
CA SER A 169 12.04 -27.50 -15.55
C SER A 169 10.60 -27.88 -15.23
N TYR A 170 10.07 -27.30 -14.17
CA TYR A 170 8.77 -27.67 -13.60
C TYR A 170 8.03 -26.39 -13.25
N ALA A 171 6.80 -26.23 -13.74
CA ALA A 171 6.04 -25.02 -13.49
C ALA A 171 4.57 -25.26 -13.20
N TYR A 172 3.98 -24.27 -12.56
CA TYR A 172 2.56 -24.09 -12.36
C TYR A 172 2.06 -22.86 -13.12
N ASP A 173 0.99 -23.04 -13.87
CA ASP A 173 0.24 -22.00 -14.59
C ASP A 173 -1.18 -21.96 -14.01
N GLY A 174 -1.42 -21.00 -13.12
CA GLY A 174 -2.72 -20.80 -12.48
C GLY A 174 -3.73 -20.07 -13.37
N ASN A 175 -3.34 -19.51 -14.53
CA ASN A 175 -4.33 -19.00 -15.47
C ASN A 175 -4.96 -20.15 -16.28
N ARG A 176 -4.15 -21.15 -16.64
CA ARG A 176 -4.64 -22.36 -17.34
C ARG A 176 -4.97 -23.52 -16.39
N VAL A 177 -4.71 -23.37 -15.09
CA VAL A 177 -4.92 -24.38 -14.03
C VAL A 177 -4.21 -25.69 -14.35
N ARG A 178 -2.91 -25.57 -14.64
CA ARG A 178 -2.07 -26.65 -15.17
C ARG A 178 -0.69 -26.66 -14.54
N LYS A 179 -0.10 -27.85 -14.50
CA LYS A 179 1.33 -28.05 -14.26
C LYS A 179 2.04 -28.41 -15.58
N TRP A 180 3.31 -28.01 -15.69
CA TRP A 180 4.11 -28.11 -16.92
C TRP A 180 5.47 -28.76 -16.61
N ASN A 181 5.78 -29.83 -17.34
CA ASN A 181 7.12 -30.44 -17.46
C ASN A 181 7.20 -31.17 -18.80
N VAL A 182 7.65 -30.48 -19.86
CA VAL A 182 7.59 -30.84 -21.29
C VAL A 182 6.15 -30.98 -21.82
N THR A 183 5.29 -31.65 -21.07
CA THR A 183 3.86 -31.82 -21.31
C THR A 183 3.06 -31.14 -20.20
N THR A 184 1.77 -30.90 -20.45
CA THR A 184 0.88 -30.23 -19.51
C THR A 184 -0.25 -31.14 -19.02
N THR A 185 -0.54 -31.06 -17.73
CA THR A 185 -1.64 -31.78 -17.07
C THR A 185 -2.42 -30.85 -16.14
N ASN A 186 -3.71 -31.15 -15.90
CA ASN A 186 -4.54 -30.35 -15.00
C ASN A 186 -3.99 -30.43 -13.57
N TYR A 187 -3.86 -29.27 -12.91
CA TYR A 187 -3.35 -29.18 -11.54
C TYR A 187 -3.68 -27.81 -10.94
N GLY A 188 -3.96 -27.79 -9.63
CA GLY A 188 -4.12 -26.54 -8.89
C GLY A 188 -5.46 -25.85 -9.08
N LYS A 189 -5.47 -24.52 -8.95
CA LYS A 189 -6.68 -23.67 -8.98
C LYS A 189 -6.43 -22.40 -9.82
N ALA A 190 -7.48 -21.69 -10.20
CA ALA A 190 -7.28 -20.39 -10.83
C ALA A 190 -6.61 -19.41 -9.86
N TRP A 191 -5.62 -18.63 -10.32
CA TRP A 191 -5.11 -17.49 -9.55
C TRP A 191 -5.81 -16.19 -9.94
N ALA A 192 -5.72 -15.18 -9.09
CA ALA A 192 -6.13 -13.82 -9.38
C ALA A 192 -5.03 -12.83 -8.97
N ALA A 193 -5.10 -11.62 -9.53
CA ALA A 193 -4.24 -10.52 -9.12
C ALA A 193 -4.43 -10.21 -7.63
N GLY A 194 -3.34 -10.23 -6.87
CA GLY A 194 -3.33 -10.09 -5.42
C GLY A 194 -3.13 -11.40 -4.65
N ASP A 195 -3.15 -12.55 -5.32
CA ASP A 195 -2.84 -13.85 -4.71
C ASP A 195 -1.34 -14.03 -4.50
N ILE A 196 -0.99 -14.98 -3.63
CA ILE A 196 0.39 -15.40 -3.38
C ILE A 196 0.50 -16.91 -3.65
N VAL A 197 1.43 -17.27 -4.50
CA VAL A 197 1.80 -18.67 -4.78
C VAL A 197 3.07 -18.99 -4.00
N SER A 198 3.00 -19.96 -3.08
CA SER A 198 4.18 -20.56 -2.46
C SER A 198 4.66 -21.71 -3.33
N CYS A 199 5.92 -21.69 -3.73
CA CYS A 199 6.56 -22.71 -4.56
C CYS A 199 7.50 -23.54 -3.68
N LEU A 200 7.19 -24.81 -3.48
CA LEU A 200 7.91 -25.69 -2.55
C LEU A 200 8.67 -26.76 -3.33
N ILE A 201 9.93 -26.98 -2.96
CA ILE A 201 10.75 -28.09 -3.47
C ILE A 201 11.36 -28.85 -2.29
N ASP A 202 11.16 -30.16 -2.27
CA ASP A 202 11.76 -31.09 -1.32
C ASP A 202 12.77 -31.94 -2.08
N LEU A 203 14.06 -31.62 -1.95
CA LEU A 203 15.12 -32.33 -2.66
C LEU A 203 15.56 -33.59 -1.91
N ASP A 204 15.16 -33.73 -0.65
CA ASP A 204 15.42 -34.94 0.14
C ASP A 204 14.48 -36.07 -0.33
N ASP A 205 13.20 -35.75 -0.51
CA ASP A 205 12.18 -36.68 -1.02
C ASP A 205 12.08 -36.68 -2.55
N GLY A 206 12.54 -35.60 -3.21
CA GLY A 206 12.46 -35.45 -4.66
C GLY A 206 11.05 -35.05 -5.13
N THR A 207 10.37 -34.18 -4.39
CA THR A 207 9.01 -33.73 -4.70
C THR A 207 8.93 -32.21 -4.86
N LEU A 208 7.93 -31.76 -5.61
CA LEU A 208 7.64 -30.34 -5.84
C LEU A 208 6.14 -30.13 -5.67
N SER A 209 5.76 -29.12 -4.89
CA SER A 209 4.37 -28.76 -4.66
C SER A 209 4.16 -27.25 -4.70
N PHE A 210 2.90 -26.84 -4.83
CA PHE A 210 2.52 -25.43 -4.83
C PHE A 210 1.40 -25.22 -3.82
N SER A 211 1.35 -24.03 -3.23
CA SER A 211 0.21 -23.57 -2.41
C SER A 211 -0.29 -22.23 -2.92
N LEU A 212 -1.61 -22.01 -2.90
CA LEU A 212 -2.23 -20.74 -3.24
C LEU A 212 -2.82 -20.13 -1.98
N ASN A 213 -2.34 -18.96 -1.58
CA ASN A 213 -2.75 -18.27 -0.36
C ASN A 213 -2.66 -19.16 0.90
N GLY A 214 -1.59 -19.95 1.00
CA GLY A 214 -1.36 -20.88 2.11
C GLY A 214 -2.13 -22.20 2.02
N VAL A 215 -3.04 -22.37 1.05
CA VAL A 215 -3.76 -23.62 0.82
C VAL A 215 -2.97 -24.50 -0.15
N SER A 216 -2.57 -25.70 0.29
CA SER A 216 -1.86 -26.67 -0.55
C SER A 216 -2.71 -27.07 -1.77
N LEU A 217 -2.04 -27.16 -2.93
CA LEU A 217 -2.63 -27.64 -4.18
C LEU A 217 -2.30 -29.13 -4.45
N GLY A 218 -1.68 -29.81 -3.48
CA GLY A 218 -1.19 -31.19 -3.61
C GLY A 218 0.23 -31.28 -4.17
N THR A 219 0.75 -32.49 -4.29
CA THR A 219 2.06 -32.74 -4.94
C THR A 219 1.92 -32.55 -6.45
N ALA A 220 2.75 -31.67 -7.02
CA ALA A 220 2.76 -31.40 -8.45
C ALA A 220 3.68 -32.38 -9.20
N PHE A 221 4.87 -32.64 -8.66
CA PHE A 221 5.86 -33.51 -9.29
C PHE A 221 6.56 -34.37 -8.24
N GLU A 222 6.92 -35.57 -8.65
CA GLU A 222 7.63 -36.59 -7.87
C GLU A 222 8.85 -37.05 -8.70
N ASP A 223 9.76 -37.79 -8.08
CA ASP A 223 10.96 -38.34 -8.71
C ASP A 223 11.84 -37.30 -9.43
N LEU A 224 12.03 -36.13 -8.80
CA LEU A 224 12.92 -35.10 -9.33
C LEU A 224 14.34 -35.65 -9.55
N SER A 225 14.95 -35.26 -10.67
CA SER A 225 16.33 -35.58 -11.01
C SER A 225 17.30 -34.98 -9.98
N ARG A 226 18.01 -35.84 -9.25
CA ARG A 226 18.93 -35.47 -8.17
C ARG A 226 20.32 -36.05 -8.42
N GLY A 227 21.35 -35.41 -7.85
CA GLY A 227 22.74 -35.88 -7.93
C GLY A 227 23.72 -34.76 -8.29
N PRO A 228 25.01 -35.10 -8.50
CA PRO A 228 26.04 -34.13 -8.84
C PRO A 228 25.67 -33.32 -10.10
N GLY A 229 25.78 -32.00 -10.02
CA GLY A 229 25.44 -31.08 -11.11
C GLY A 229 23.95 -30.74 -11.24
N MET A 230 23.09 -31.30 -10.38
CA MET A 230 21.65 -30.97 -10.35
C MET A 230 21.33 -29.97 -9.25
N ALA A 231 21.03 -28.74 -9.67
CA ALA A 231 20.56 -27.68 -8.78
C ALA A 231 19.43 -26.89 -9.46
N TYR A 232 18.46 -26.47 -8.67
CA TYR A 232 17.22 -25.88 -9.12
C TYR A 232 17.12 -24.41 -8.72
N PHE A 233 16.91 -23.55 -9.72
CA PHE A 233 16.65 -22.13 -9.57
C PHE A 233 15.14 -21.89 -9.60
N PRO A 234 14.60 -21.06 -8.69
CA PRO A 234 13.36 -20.36 -8.94
C PRO A 234 13.39 -19.65 -10.29
N ALA A 235 12.31 -19.79 -11.04
CA ALA A 235 12.20 -19.23 -12.36
C ALA A 235 10.75 -18.90 -12.68
N ILE A 236 10.57 -17.96 -13.62
CA ILE A 236 9.27 -17.62 -14.16
C ILE A 236 9.36 -17.31 -15.64
N SER A 237 8.33 -17.70 -16.38
CA SER A 237 8.05 -17.21 -17.72
C SER A 237 6.78 -16.37 -17.73
N LEU A 238 6.83 -15.21 -18.37
CA LEU A 238 5.80 -14.18 -18.35
C LEU A 238 5.42 -13.80 -19.78
N SER A 239 4.12 -13.82 -20.08
CA SER A 239 3.63 -13.22 -21.32
C SER A 239 3.67 -11.69 -21.29
N PHE A 240 3.49 -11.09 -22.47
CA PHE A 240 3.47 -9.64 -22.62
C PHE A 240 2.54 -9.01 -21.60
N LYS A 241 3.06 -7.99 -20.92
CA LYS A 241 2.43 -7.20 -19.88
C LYS A 241 2.22 -7.92 -18.54
N GLU A 242 2.36 -9.24 -18.42
CA GLU A 242 2.15 -9.93 -17.15
C GLU A 242 3.22 -9.57 -16.11
N SER A 243 2.84 -9.44 -14.84
CA SER A 243 3.71 -8.97 -13.77
C SER A 243 3.55 -9.72 -12.46
N VAL A 244 4.67 -9.87 -11.74
CA VAL A 244 4.74 -10.48 -10.42
C VAL A 244 5.82 -9.79 -9.56
N ALA A 245 5.82 -10.08 -8.25
CA ALA A 245 6.98 -9.86 -7.40
C ALA A 245 7.33 -11.10 -6.58
N PHE A 246 8.62 -11.31 -6.37
CA PHE A 246 9.15 -12.43 -5.60
C PHE A 246 9.36 -12.04 -4.14
N ASN A 247 9.24 -13.04 -3.27
CA ASN A 247 9.76 -13.01 -1.93
C ASN A 247 10.56 -14.30 -1.70
N PHE A 248 11.87 -14.18 -1.87
CA PHE A 248 12.80 -15.27 -1.58
C PHE A 248 13.12 -15.38 -0.07
N GLY A 249 12.63 -14.45 0.76
CA GLY A 249 12.95 -14.35 2.19
C GLY A 249 13.50 -13.00 2.63
N SER A 250 13.66 -12.03 1.71
CA SER A 250 14.04 -10.65 2.03
C SER A 250 13.01 -9.91 2.89
N ARG A 251 11.78 -10.44 2.95
CA ARG A 251 10.71 -10.09 3.88
C ARG A 251 10.16 -11.37 4.52
N PRO A 252 9.50 -11.29 5.69
CA PRO A 252 8.80 -12.44 6.24
C PRO A 252 7.88 -13.09 5.19
N LEU A 253 7.94 -14.41 5.06
CA LEU A 253 7.00 -15.14 4.21
C LEU A 253 5.59 -14.96 4.76
N ARG A 254 4.60 -14.78 3.88
CA ARG A 254 3.20 -14.64 4.31
C ARG A 254 2.63 -15.98 4.77
N TYR A 255 3.02 -17.05 4.11
CA TYR A 255 2.60 -18.43 4.35
C TYR A 255 3.83 -19.32 4.55
N PRO A 256 4.52 -19.20 5.71
CA PRO A 256 5.63 -20.09 6.02
C PRO A 256 5.13 -21.54 6.13
N VAL A 257 5.94 -22.49 5.65
CA VAL A 257 5.60 -23.92 5.66
C VAL A 257 6.57 -24.67 6.56
N ALA A 258 6.03 -25.43 7.50
CA ALA A 258 6.84 -26.18 8.47
C ALA A 258 7.81 -27.13 7.75
N GLY A 259 9.09 -27.10 8.18
CA GLY A 259 10.16 -27.90 7.60
C GLY A 259 10.80 -27.32 6.33
N TYR A 260 10.22 -26.28 5.71
CA TYR A 260 10.79 -25.61 4.54
C TYR A 260 11.53 -24.32 4.94
N ARG A 261 12.65 -24.05 4.28
CA ARG A 261 13.44 -22.81 4.46
C ARG A 261 13.24 -21.83 3.31
N PRO A 262 13.20 -20.51 3.57
CA PRO A 262 13.29 -19.52 2.51
C PRO A 262 14.66 -19.59 1.83
N LEU A 263 14.77 -19.15 0.57
CA LEU A 263 16.05 -19.12 -0.14
C LEU A 263 16.99 -18.01 0.37
N GLN A 264 16.44 -16.96 0.95
CA GLN A 264 17.18 -15.94 1.67
C GLN A 264 16.86 -16.08 3.16
N ASP A 265 17.90 -16.30 3.97
CA ASP A 265 17.72 -16.47 5.39
C ASP A 265 17.18 -15.19 6.06
N PRO A 266 16.26 -15.32 7.03
CA PRO A 266 15.92 -14.22 7.92
C PRO A 266 17.17 -13.68 8.63
N PRO A 267 17.26 -12.38 8.91
CA PRO A 267 18.34 -11.82 9.72
C PRO A 267 18.13 -12.21 11.20
N ARG A 268 18.43 -13.45 11.57
CA ARG A 268 18.04 -14.08 12.85
C ARG A 268 18.56 -13.33 14.06
N ALA A 269 19.85 -12.99 14.07
CA ALA A 269 20.47 -12.27 15.18
C ALA A 269 19.82 -10.89 15.39
N ASP A 270 19.60 -10.14 14.31
CA ASP A 270 18.91 -8.85 14.39
C ASP A 270 17.45 -8.98 14.78
N LEU A 271 16.76 -10.01 14.30
CA LEU A 271 15.37 -10.28 14.65
C LEU A 271 15.24 -10.60 16.14
N ALA A 272 16.13 -11.43 16.69
CA ALA A 272 16.19 -11.73 18.11
C ALA A 272 16.45 -10.45 18.95
N ARG A 273 17.43 -9.63 18.54
CA ARG A 273 17.71 -8.33 19.18
C ARG A 273 16.49 -7.40 19.14
N ALA A 274 15.85 -7.27 17.98
CA ALA A 274 14.67 -6.43 17.81
C ALA A 274 13.47 -6.91 18.64
N GLN A 275 13.28 -8.23 18.78
CA GLN A 275 12.23 -8.81 19.62
C GLN A 275 12.49 -8.58 21.11
N LYS A 276 13.73 -8.75 21.59
CA LYS A 276 14.12 -8.42 22.97
C LYS A 276 13.88 -6.93 23.28
N LEU A 277 14.28 -6.04 22.37
CA LEU A 277 14.04 -4.59 22.50
C LEU A 277 12.56 -4.22 22.48
N LEU A 278 11.76 -4.86 21.62
CA LEU A 278 10.31 -4.68 21.62
C LEU A 278 9.69 -5.17 22.94
N GLY A 279 10.21 -6.26 23.52
CA GLY A 279 9.83 -6.74 24.85
C GLY A 279 10.09 -5.70 25.94
N CYS A 280 11.30 -5.13 25.97
CA CYS A 280 11.66 -4.05 26.90
C CYS A 280 10.75 -2.82 26.69
N PHE A 281 10.53 -2.43 25.44
CA PHE A 281 9.64 -1.32 25.10
C PHE A 281 8.20 -1.56 25.59
N ARG A 282 7.65 -2.76 25.38
CA ARG A 282 6.33 -3.14 25.90
C ARG A 282 6.29 -3.11 27.43
N ALA A 283 7.38 -3.47 28.11
CA ALA A 283 7.46 -3.36 29.56
C ALA A 283 7.40 -1.89 30.02
N VAL A 284 8.08 -0.97 29.33
CA VAL A 284 7.95 0.48 29.61
C VAL A 284 6.50 0.96 29.48
N LEU A 285 5.78 0.49 28.45
CA LEU A 285 4.36 0.85 28.26
C LEU A 285 3.42 0.28 29.32
N ARG A 286 3.85 -0.72 30.08
CA ARG A 286 3.03 -1.40 31.09
C ARG A 286 3.38 -1.00 32.52
N VAL A 287 4.57 -0.44 32.74
CA VAL A 287 5.04 -0.09 34.09
C VAL A 287 5.02 1.42 34.25
N GLU A 288 4.22 1.90 35.21
CA GLU A 288 4.22 3.28 35.65
C GLU A 288 5.06 3.46 36.92
N LEU A 289 5.83 4.55 36.94
CA LEU A 289 6.59 5.00 38.10
C LEU A 289 5.74 5.97 38.92
N ASP A 290 5.30 5.53 40.09
CA ASP A 290 4.69 6.39 41.10
C ASP A 290 5.79 6.97 41.99
N ALA A 291 6.27 8.15 41.63
CA ALA A 291 7.31 8.86 42.37
C ALA A 291 6.82 9.37 43.74
N VAL A 292 5.50 9.48 43.95
CA VAL A 292 4.92 10.00 45.21
C VAL A 292 4.87 8.88 46.25
N GLU A 293 4.38 7.70 45.86
CA GLU A 293 4.34 6.53 46.75
C GLU A 293 5.62 5.69 46.71
N GLY A 294 6.54 5.98 45.79
CA GLY A 294 7.82 5.29 45.68
C GLY A 294 7.68 3.83 45.21
N ARG A 295 6.70 3.54 44.33
CA ARG A 295 6.35 2.19 43.89
C ARG A 295 6.17 2.09 42.38
N LEU A 296 6.17 0.85 41.89
CA LEU A 296 5.84 0.51 40.50
C LEU A 296 4.40 0.03 40.41
N VAL A 297 3.67 0.48 39.39
CA VAL A 297 2.28 0.09 39.15
C VAL A 297 2.15 -0.48 37.74
N ASP A 298 1.49 -1.63 37.60
CA ASP A 298 1.17 -2.19 36.30
C ASP A 298 -0.07 -1.48 35.72
N LYS A 299 -0.02 -1.14 34.43
CA LYS A 299 -1.09 -0.48 33.67
C LYS A 299 -1.31 -1.11 32.31
N GLU A 300 -2.51 -0.89 31.76
CA GLU A 300 -2.77 -1.22 30.36
C GLU A 300 -1.97 -0.30 29.44
N SER A 301 -1.36 -0.88 28.40
CA SER A 301 -0.53 -0.14 27.45
C SER A 301 -1.30 0.95 26.68
N SER A 302 -2.62 0.85 26.58
CA SER A 302 -3.47 1.88 25.95
C SER A 302 -3.65 3.14 26.78
N GLU A 303 -3.45 3.05 28.10
CA GLU A 303 -3.59 4.18 29.04
C GLU A 303 -2.25 4.88 29.30
N TRP A 304 -1.14 4.22 28.93
CA TRP A 304 0.19 4.80 29.05
C TRP A 304 0.26 6.15 28.34
N GLN A 305 0.93 7.14 28.93
CA GLN A 305 1.21 8.42 28.27
C GLN A 305 2.58 8.89 28.68
N LEU A 306 3.31 9.53 27.76
CA LEU A 306 4.60 10.11 28.07
C LEU A 306 4.41 11.35 28.95
N GLN A 307 4.64 11.21 30.25
CA GLN A 307 4.52 12.31 31.23
C GLN A 307 5.80 13.14 31.38
N GLY A 308 6.79 12.94 30.49
CA GLY A 308 8.08 13.67 30.55
C GLY A 308 8.95 13.32 31.77
N GLN A 309 8.68 12.20 32.44
CA GLN A 309 9.48 11.74 33.57
C GLN A 309 10.91 11.42 33.11
N PRO A 310 11.97 12.05 33.67
CA PRO A 310 13.34 11.87 33.20
C PRO A 310 13.81 10.42 33.23
N THR A 311 13.43 9.64 34.24
CA THR A 311 13.77 8.22 34.36
C THR A 311 13.22 7.40 33.19
N VAL A 312 11.96 7.62 32.81
CA VAL A 312 11.32 6.93 31.67
C VAL A 312 11.97 7.37 30.35
N LEU A 313 12.21 8.67 30.19
CA LEU A 313 12.85 9.23 28.98
C LEU A 313 14.26 8.68 28.77
N LEU A 314 15.10 8.64 29.80
CA LEU A 314 16.44 8.07 29.73
C LEU A 314 16.39 6.58 29.40
N THR A 315 15.46 5.84 30.01
CA THR A 315 15.27 4.41 29.73
C THR A 315 14.88 4.17 28.27
N LEU A 316 13.93 4.95 27.74
CA LEU A 316 13.54 4.90 26.34
C LEU A 316 14.69 5.30 25.41
N ALA A 317 15.50 6.31 25.77
CA ALA A 317 16.67 6.69 24.98
C ALA A 317 17.66 5.52 24.81
N HIS A 318 17.95 4.78 25.88
CA HIS A 318 18.82 3.60 25.81
C HIS A 318 18.22 2.48 24.93
N ILE A 319 16.91 2.25 25.00
CA ILE A 319 16.21 1.28 24.14
C ILE A 319 16.29 1.73 22.67
N PHE A 320 15.89 2.95 22.36
CA PHE A 320 15.83 3.46 20.99
C PHE A 320 17.21 3.61 20.35
N HIS A 321 18.25 3.91 21.13
CA HIS A 321 19.61 3.95 20.62
C HIS A 321 20.07 2.62 19.99
N ARG A 322 19.56 1.47 20.49
CA ARG A 322 19.81 0.14 19.89
C ARG A 322 18.71 -0.30 18.93
N PHE A 323 17.48 0.21 19.09
CA PHE A 323 16.33 -0.21 18.29
C PHE A 323 16.23 0.55 16.94
N ALA A 324 16.60 1.82 16.90
CA ALA A 324 16.49 2.67 15.73
C ALA A 324 17.25 2.12 14.50
N PRO A 325 18.50 1.65 14.62
CA PRO A 325 19.23 1.09 13.47
C PRO A 325 18.56 -0.18 12.92
N LEU A 326 17.92 -0.98 13.79
CA LEU A 326 17.19 -2.19 13.40
C LEU A 326 15.89 -1.83 12.66
N LEU A 327 15.17 -0.80 13.11
CA LEU A 327 13.91 -0.33 12.50
C LEU A 327 14.09 0.37 11.14
N ARG A 328 15.29 0.33 10.55
CA ARG A 328 15.54 0.70 9.14
C ARG A 328 15.51 -0.50 8.20
N LYS A 329 15.70 -1.70 8.74
CA LYS A 329 15.72 -2.94 7.96
C LYS A 329 14.29 -3.39 7.67
N VAL A 330 13.97 -3.52 6.39
CA VAL A 330 12.60 -3.81 5.94
C VAL A 330 11.99 -5.07 6.56
N TYR A 331 12.80 -6.12 6.71
CA TYR A 331 12.40 -7.37 7.35
C TYR A 331 11.95 -7.13 8.80
N LEU A 332 12.70 -6.34 9.57
CA LEU A 332 12.45 -6.08 10.98
C LEU A 332 11.27 -5.12 11.17
N VAL A 333 11.12 -4.13 10.28
CA VAL A 333 9.93 -3.27 10.28
C VAL A 333 8.67 -4.09 10.08
N GLU A 334 8.67 -5.05 9.14
CA GLU A 334 7.52 -5.90 8.87
C GLU A 334 7.29 -6.96 9.97
N ALA A 335 8.34 -7.62 10.46
CA ALA A 335 8.24 -8.69 11.45
C ALA A 335 7.98 -8.20 12.89
N VAL A 336 8.43 -6.99 13.23
CA VAL A 336 8.45 -6.48 14.62
C VAL A 336 7.49 -5.30 14.78
N LEU A 337 7.79 -4.17 14.12
CA LEU A 337 7.01 -2.94 14.31
C LEU A 337 5.59 -3.07 13.72
N MET A 338 5.46 -3.53 12.48
CA MET A 338 4.17 -3.71 11.81
C MET A 338 3.30 -4.71 12.58
N SER A 339 3.83 -5.87 12.94
CA SER A 339 3.11 -6.88 13.74
C SER A 339 2.65 -6.32 15.09
N PHE A 340 3.47 -5.51 15.76
CA PHE A 340 3.08 -4.85 17.00
C PHE A 340 1.93 -3.84 16.80
N LEU A 341 2.03 -2.98 15.78
CA LEU A 341 1.00 -1.96 15.52
C LEU A 341 -0.31 -2.58 15.02
N LEU A 342 -0.26 -3.62 14.18
CA LEU A 342 -1.44 -4.38 13.77
C LEU A 342 -2.09 -5.04 15.00
N GLY A 343 -1.31 -5.71 15.86
CA GLY A 343 -1.83 -6.30 17.10
C GLY A 343 -2.51 -5.28 18.03
N ALA A 344 -1.99 -4.04 18.09
CA ALA A 344 -2.64 -2.96 18.84
C ALA A 344 -4.00 -2.53 18.24
N VAL A 345 -4.13 -2.58 16.90
CA VAL A 345 -5.38 -2.29 16.18
C VAL A 345 -6.38 -3.46 16.29
N GLU A 346 -5.92 -4.71 16.44
CA GLU A 346 -6.77 -5.88 16.63
C GLU A 346 -7.33 -5.98 18.06
N ALA A 347 -6.47 -5.75 19.06
CA ALA A 347 -6.82 -5.98 20.46
C ALA A 347 -7.65 -4.86 21.10
N GLY A 348 -7.50 -3.61 20.63
CA GLY A 348 -8.09 -2.43 21.25
C GLY A 348 -9.33 -1.89 20.54
N THR A 349 -10.08 -1.02 21.23
CA THR A 349 -11.05 -0.15 20.57
C THR A 349 -10.35 0.83 19.61
N PRO A 350 -11.04 1.41 18.60
CA PRO A 350 -10.41 2.35 17.66
C PRO A 350 -9.71 3.55 18.33
N THR A 351 -10.21 4.00 19.49
CA THR A 351 -9.61 5.09 20.28
C THR A 351 -8.35 4.65 21.02
N GLN A 352 -8.36 3.46 21.65
CA GLN A 352 -7.19 2.89 22.31
C GLN A 352 -6.07 2.59 21.29
N ALA A 353 -6.42 1.94 20.18
CA ALA A 353 -5.49 1.66 19.09
C ALA A 353 -4.87 2.96 18.54
N GLN A 354 -5.69 4.01 18.34
CA GLN A 354 -5.20 5.32 17.94
C GLN A 354 -4.20 5.90 18.94
N SER A 355 -4.48 5.77 20.24
CA SER A 355 -3.61 6.30 21.31
C SER A 355 -2.24 5.62 21.26
N VAL A 356 -2.21 4.29 21.21
CA VAL A 356 -0.97 3.50 21.15
C VAL A 356 -0.18 3.84 19.88
N VAL A 357 -0.81 3.82 18.71
CA VAL A 357 -0.13 4.15 17.45
C VAL A 357 0.45 5.57 17.49
N ARG A 358 -0.33 6.55 17.98
CA ARG A 358 0.16 7.94 18.11
C ARG A 358 1.38 8.01 19.01
N GLN A 359 1.35 7.38 20.19
CA GLN A 359 2.46 7.41 21.14
C GLN A 359 3.72 6.77 20.58
N VAL A 360 3.59 5.62 19.90
CA VAL A 360 4.73 4.98 19.24
C VAL A 360 5.33 5.94 18.24
N LEU A 361 4.52 6.58 17.40
CA LEU A 361 5.01 7.56 16.42
C LEU A 361 5.66 8.77 17.09
N ASP A 362 5.07 9.33 18.14
CA ASP A 362 5.66 10.44 18.92
C ASP A 362 7.06 10.05 19.44
N LEU A 363 7.21 8.82 19.93
CA LEU A 363 8.48 8.29 20.43
C LEU A 363 9.52 8.05 19.33
N LEU A 364 9.10 7.54 18.15
CA LEU A 364 10.00 7.43 17.00
C LEU A 364 10.56 8.81 16.63
N TRP A 365 9.70 9.82 16.51
CA TRP A 365 10.11 11.19 16.20
C TRP A 365 10.89 11.89 17.32
N LEU A 366 10.82 11.38 18.55
CA LEU A 366 11.52 11.96 19.69
C LEU A 366 12.94 11.38 19.86
N PHE A 367 13.11 10.08 19.63
CA PHE A 367 14.32 9.35 20.01
C PHE A 367 15.20 8.88 18.84
N MET A 368 14.68 8.87 17.62
CA MET A 368 15.45 8.46 16.45
C MET A 368 15.91 9.69 15.67
N GLU A 369 17.01 9.56 14.94
CA GLU A 369 17.46 10.62 14.03
C GLU A 369 16.50 10.75 12.83
N ASP A 370 16.42 11.95 12.23
CA ASP A 370 15.47 12.24 11.15
C ASP A 370 15.53 11.21 10.01
N TYR A 371 16.74 10.84 9.57
CA TYR A 371 16.92 9.87 8.49
C TYR A 371 16.46 8.46 8.89
N GLU A 372 16.57 8.08 10.16
CA GLU A 372 16.13 6.78 10.66
C GLU A 372 14.61 6.70 10.72
N VAL A 373 13.95 7.76 11.22
CA VAL A 373 12.48 7.84 11.25
C VAL A 373 11.93 7.82 9.83
N HIS A 374 12.55 8.58 8.92
CA HIS A 374 12.15 8.62 7.52
C HIS A 374 12.23 7.25 6.85
N ASP A 375 13.34 6.52 7.03
CA ASP A 375 13.50 5.15 6.54
C ASP A 375 12.45 4.22 7.15
N CYS A 376 12.28 4.25 8.47
CA CYS A 376 11.30 3.42 9.20
C CYS A 376 9.87 3.66 8.72
N LEU A 377 9.43 4.93 8.62
CA LEU A 377 8.08 5.28 8.15
C LEU A 377 7.86 4.91 6.70
N LYS A 378 8.87 5.08 5.84
CA LYS A 378 8.81 4.65 4.44
C LYS A 378 8.60 3.14 4.36
N GLN A 379 9.42 2.35 5.06
CA GLN A 379 9.29 0.89 5.05
C GLN A 379 7.96 0.43 5.65
N LEU A 380 7.50 1.07 6.73
CA LEU A 380 6.21 0.76 7.36
C LEU A 380 5.06 0.96 6.37
N MET A 381 4.99 2.13 5.71
CA MET A 381 3.93 2.42 4.76
C MET A 381 4.00 1.55 3.50
N MET A 382 5.21 1.31 2.96
CA MET A 382 5.39 0.42 1.81
C MET A 382 4.99 -1.03 2.12
N SER A 383 5.29 -1.51 3.33
CA SER A 383 4.86 -2.85 3.78
C SER A 383 3.34 -2.91 3.94
N LEU A 384 2.70 -1.85 4.46
CA LEU A 384 1.24 -1.79 4.59
C LEU A 384 0.53 -1.78 3.22
N LEU A 385 1.08 -1.06 2.25
CA LEU A 385 0.62 -1.05 0.85
C LEU A 385 0.71 -2.45 0.22
N ARG A 386 1.84 -3.14 0.42
CA ARG A 386 2.05 -4.51 -0.05
C ARG A 386 1.07 -5.48 0.61
N LEU A 387 0.93 -5.43 1.94
CA LEU A 387 0.00 -6.28 2.69
C LEU A 387 -1.45 -6.05 2.26
N TYR A 388 -1.86 -4.80 2.00
CA TYR A 388 -3.17 -4.49 1.45
C TYR A 388 -3.33 -5.06 0.03
N ARG A 389 -2.36 -4.79 -0.86
CA ARG A 389 -2.39 -5.21 -2.28
C ARG A 389 -2.31 -6.72 -2.48
N PHE A 390 -1.68 -7.47 -1.59
CA PHE A 390 -1.50 -8.93 -1.72
C PHE A 390 -2.19 -9.72 -0.60
N SER A 391 -3.15 -9.09 0.08
CA SER A 391 -4.10 -9.79 0.96
C SER A 391 -4.98 -10.79 0.19
N PRO A 392 -5.24 -11.98 0.73
CA PRO A 392 -6.19 -12.91 0.12
C PRO A 392 -7.59 -12.28 0.09
N ILE A 393 -8.38 -12.66 -0.92
CA ILE A 393 -9.76 -12.20 -1.05
C ILE A 393 -10.61 -13.02 -0.06
N VAL A 394 -11.06 -12.36 1.00
CA VAL A 394 -11.92 -12.96 2.04
C VAL A 394 -13.33 -12.34 2.00
N PRO A 395 -14.41 -13.13 2.17
CA PRO A 395 -15.79 -12.64 2.07
C PRO A 395 -16.15 -11.49 3.03
N ASP A 396 -15.45 -11.39 4.16
CA ASP A 396 -15.69 -10.39 5.19
C ASP A 396 -14.87 -9.11 5.05
N LEU A 397 -13.92 -9.10 4.10
CA LEU A 397 -12.98 -7.99 3.86
C LEU A 397 -12.18 -7.60 5.12
N SER A 398 -12.09 -8.48 6.12
CA SER A 398 -11.50 -8.22 7.44
C SER A 398 -10.06 -7.71 7.34
N LEU A 399 -9.23 -8.34 6.51
CA LEU A 399 -7.85 -7.94 6.30
C LEU A 399 -7.73 -6.53 5.70
N GLN A 400 -8.55 -6.19 4.70
CA GLN A 400 -8.56 -4.86 4.11
C GLN A 400 -8.97 -3.80 5.14
N ILE A 401 -10.01 -4.08 5.93
CA ILE A 401 -10.46 -3.21 7.03
C ILE A 401 -9.33 -3.01 8.03
N HIS A 402 -8.63 -4.08 8.41
CA HIS A 402 -7.58 -4.06 9.40
C HIS A 402 -6.39 -3.18 8.95
N TYR A 403 -5.90 -3.36 7.73
CA TYR A 403 -4.82 -2.54 7.18
C TYR A 403 -5.23 -1.07 7.02
N LEU A 404 -6.45 -0.78 6.56
CA LEU A 404 -6.93 0.60 6.43
C LEU A 404 -7.07 1.30 7.78
N ARG A 405 -7.49 0.60 8.84
CA ARG A 405 -7.53 1.15 10.21
C ARG A 405 -6.14 1.54 10.69
N LEU A 406 -5.13 0.70 10.47
CA LEU A 406 -3.75 1.06 10.80
C LEU A 406 -3.26 2.23 9.94
N THR A 407 -3.56 2.26 8.64
CA THR A 407 -3.24 3.40 7.75
C THR A 407 -3.82 4.69 8.31
N ILE A 408 -5.11 4.70 8.69
CA ILE A 408 -5.76 5.85 9.30
C ILE A 408 -5.07 6.25 10.61
N ALA A 409 -4.71 5.28 11.45
CA ALA A 409 -4.08 5.56 12.73
C ALA A 409 -2.71 6.23 12.58
N ILE A 410 -1.91 5.76 11.63
CA ILE A 410 -0.62 6.37 11.26
C ILE A 410 -0.83 7.77 10.68
N LEU A 411 -1.76 7.90 9.73
CA LEU A 411 -2.04 9.17 9.06
C LEU A 411 -2.72 10.20 9.95
N ARG A 412 -3.24 9.84 11.13
CA ARG A 412 -3.71 10.83 12.11
C ARG A 412 -2.57 11.57 12.80
N HIS A 413 -1.39 10.96 12.91
CA HIS A 413 -0.20 11.61 13.44
C HIS A 413 0.36 12.61 12.42
N GLU A 414 0.38 13.90 12.78
CA GLU A 414 0.60 15.01 11.84
C GLU A 414 1.98 14.97 11.16
N LYS A 415 3.07 14.85 11.93
CA LYS A 415 4.43 14.81 11.37
C LYS A 415 4.61 13.63 10.41
N SER A 416 4.15 12.44 10.82
CA SER A 416 4.21 11.24 9.98
C SER A 416 3.37 11.41 8.71
N ARG A 417 2.13 11.93 8.82
CA ARG A 417 1.26 12.18 7.65
C ARG A 417 1.93 13.12 6.64
N LYS A 418 2.47 14.24 7.09
CA LYS A 418 3.16 15.21 6.21
C LYS A 418 4.36 14.59 5.53
N PHE A 419 5.22 13.87 6.27
CA PHE A 419 6.34 13.14 5.70
C PHE A 419 5.89 12.12 4.62
N LEU A 420 4.88 11.31 4.95
CA LEU A 420 4.36 10.27 4.05
C LEU A 420 3.70 10.87 2.80
N LEU A 421 2.95 11.95 2.92
CA LEU A 421 2.38 12.69 1.80
C LEU A 421 3.47 13.23 0.86
N SER A 422 4.51 13.82 1.43
CA SER A 422 5.58 14.44 0.65
C SER A 422 6.48 13.42 -0.05
N ASN A 423 6.72 12.25 0.56
CA ASN A 423 7.80 11.36 0.14
C ASN A 423 7.36 9.95 -0.27
N VAL A 424 6.16 9.50 0.10
CA VAL A 424 5.78 8.09 -0.07
C VAL A 424 4.48 7.92 -0.84
N LEU A 425 3.38 8.53 -0.39
CA LEU A 425 2.04 8.16 -0.83
C LEU A 425 1.74 8.48 -2.30
N PHE A 426 2.17 9.62 -2.83
CA PHE A 426 1.79 10.05 -4.19
C PHE A 426 2.86 9.86 -5.25
N ASP A 427 3.94 9.18 -4.90
CA ASP A 427 4.96 8.79 -5.86
C ASP A 427 4.51 7.49 -6.54
N VAL A 428 4.27 7.57 -7.86
CA VAL A 428 3.98 6.44 -8.75
C VAL A 428 3.03 5.42 -8.10
N LEU A 429 1.74 5.78 -7.99
CA LEU A 429 0.61 4.85 -7.75
C LEU A 429 0.33 4.41 -6.31
N ARG A 430 1.22 4.71 -5.37
CA ARG A 430 1.18 4.13 -4.03
C ARG A 430 -0.13 4.42 -3.30
N SER A 431 -0.64 5.65 -3.33
CA SER A 431 -1.85 6.03 -2.60
C SER A 431 -3.10 5.34 -3.16
N ALA A 432 -3.22 5.21 -4.48
CA ALA A 432 -4.38 4.61 -5.16
C ALA A 432 -4.60 3.14 -4.78
N VAL A 433 -3.55 2.43 -4.37
CA VAL A 433 -3.64 1.03 -3.92
C VAL A 433 -4.61 0.85 -2.76
N PHE A 434 -4.61 1.75 -1.78
CA PHE A 434 -5.54 1.67 -0.63
C PHE A 434 -7.02 1.85 -1.00
N PHE A 435 -7.30 2.40 -2.18
CA PHE A 435 -8.67 2.70 -2.63
C PHE A 435 -9.28 1.56 -3.43
N TYR A 436 -8.46 0.64 -3.90
CA TYR A 436 -8.94 -0.53 -4.61
C TYR A 436 -9.55 -1.54 -3.63
N ILE A 437 -10.80 -1.94 -3.87
CA ILE A 437 -11.51 -2.93 -3.05
C ILE A 437 -11.41 -4.29 -3.73
N LYS A 438 -10.75 -5.24 -3.06
CA LYS A 438 -10.74 -6.64 -3.49
C LYS A 438 -12.05 -7.29 -3.09
N SER A 439 -12.98 -7.34 -4.04
CA SER A 439 -14.30 -7.93 -3.81
C SER A 439 -14.26 -9.46 -4.06
N PRO A 440 -14.93 -10.27 -3.22
CA PRO A 440 -15.14 -11.70 -3.46
C PRO A 440 -15.91 -11.98 -4.76
N LEU A 441 -16.47 -10.97 -5.42
CA LEU A 441 -17.10 -11.08 -6.74
C LEU A 441 -16.11 -11.46 -7.87
N ARG A 442 -14.80 -11.39 -7.63
CA ARG A 442 -13.78 -11.59 -8.65
C ARG A 442 -13.30 -13.03 -8.79
N VAL A 443 -13.57 -13.87 -7.79
CA VAL A 443 -13.02 -15.23 -7.70
C VAL A 443 -14.14 -16.11 -7.16
N GLU A 444 -14.57 -17.11 -7.93
CA GLU A 444 -15.65 -18.02 -7.52
C GLU A 444 -15.29 -18.71 -6.20
N GLU A 445 -14.00 -18.99 -6.01
CA GLU A 445 -13.40 -19.62 -4.84
C GLU A 445 -13.23 -18.71 -3.62
N ALA A 446 -13.46 -17.39 -3.74
CA ALA A 446 -13.35 -16.44 -2.63
C ALA A 446 -14.56 -16.46 -1.69
N GLY A 447 -15.23 -17.61 -1.55
CA GLY A 447 -16.36 -17.82 -0.64
C GLY A 447 -17.61 -16.99 -1.00
N LEU A 448 -17.72 -16.50 -2.25
CA LEU A 448 -18.91 -15.75 -2.68
C LEU A 448 -20.17 -16.60 -2.55
N GLN A 449 -20.06 -17.91 -2.82
CA GLN A 449 -21.15 -18.87 -2.64
C GLN A 449 -21.60 -18.97 -1.16
N GLU A 450 -20.70 -18.82 -0.19
CA GLU A 450 -21.07 -18.78 1.23
C GLU A 450 -21.86 -17.50 1.55
N LEU A 451 -21.48 -16.39 0.93
CA LEU A 451 -22.10 -15.08 1.15
C LEU A 451 -23.47 -14.95 0.46
N ILE A 452 -23.56 -15.47 -0.76
CA ILE A 452 -24.71 -15.43 -1.67
C ILE A 452 -24.97 -16.86 -2.19
N PRO A 453 -25.61 -17.73 -1.39
CA PRO A 453 -25.77 -19.16 -1.70
C PRO A 453 -26.75 -19.44 -2.84
N THR A 454 -27.60 -18.48 -3.18
CA THR A 454 -28.62 -18.62 -4.22
C THR A 454 -28.56 -17.42 -5.14
N THR A 455 -28.48 -17.66 -6.46
CA THR A 455 -28.63 -16.61 -7.47
C THR A 455 -30.11 -16.38 -7.78
N TRP A 456 -30.47 -15.14 -8.09
CA TRP A 456 -31.80 -14.78 -8.54
C TRP A 456 -31.70 -13.73 -9.66
N TRP A 457 -32.51 -13.91 -10.69
CA TRP A 457 -32.62 -12.99 -11.81
C TRP A 457 -34.07 -12.53 -11.92
N PRO A 458 -34.32 -11.22 -12.13
CA PRO A 458 -35.65 -10.78 -12.53
C PRO A 458 -36.00 -11.54 -13.81
N HIS A 459 -37.16 -12.19 -13.86
CA HIS A 459 -37.59 -12.83 -15.10
C HIS A 459 -37.74 -11.73 -16.16
N SER A 460 -36.82 -11.68 -17.12
CA SER A 460 -37.03 -10.90 -18.33
C SER A 460 -38.09 -11.62 -19.13
N GLY A 461 -39.35 -11.20 -18.98
CA GLY A 461 -40.42 -11.65 -19.87
C GLY A 461 -40.02 -11.34 -21.30
N ARG A 462 -39.63 -12.36 -22.08
CA ARG A 462 -39.92 -12.35 -23.51
C ARG A 462 -41.43 -12.57 -23.62
N GLU A 463 -42.20 -11.52 -23.35
CA GLU A 463 -43.60 -11.50 -23.75
C GLU A 463 -43.60 -11.26 -25.25
N GLY A 464 -43.65 -12.38 -25.98
CA GLY A 464 -44.40 -12.41 -27.22
C GLY A 464 -45.80 -11.87 -26.93
N LYS A 465 -46.32 -11.10 -27.89
CA LYS A 465 -47.71 -10.64 -27.94
C LYS A 465 -48.64 -11.79 -27.55
N ASP A 466 -49.10 -11.80 -26.32
CA ASP A 466 -50.43 -12.22 -25.89
C ASP A 466 -50.51 -11.94 -24.39
N GLY A 467 -51.12 -10.80 -24.07
CA GLY A 467 -51.37 -10.42 -22.69
C GLY A 467 -52.32 -11.43 -22.05
N LYS A 468 -51.83 -12.17 -21.07
CA LYS A 468 -52.56 -12.55 -19.86
C LYS A 468 -51.63 -13.25 -18.87
N GLU A 469 -51.70 -12.74 -17.64
CA GLU A 469 -51.18 -13.30 -16.40
C GLU A 469 -49.67 -13.17 -16.18
N ALA A 470 -49.29 -12.06 -15.53
CA ALA A 470 -48.12 -12.02 -14.67
C ALA A 470 -48.24 -13.18 -13.66
N LYS A 471 -47.60 -14.31 -13.94
CA LYS A 471 -47.58 -15.47 -13.04
C LYS A 471 -47.11 -14.99 -11.66
N ASP A 472 -47.99 -15.12 -10.67
CA ASP A 472 -47.67 -14.88 -9.27
C ASP A 472 -46.39 -15.63 -8.91
N GLU A 473 -45.40 -14.90 -8.40
CA GLU A 473 -44.12 -15.46 -7.98
C GLU A 473 -44.38 -16.59 -6.96
N THR A 474 -43.93 -17.80 -7.28
CA THR A 474 -44.09 -18.96 -6.39
C THR A 474 -43.42 -18.70 -5.05
N ALA A 475 -43.91 -19.34 -3.97
CA ALA A 475 -43.33 -19.17 -2.64
C ALA A 475 -41.82 -19.49 -2.60
N GLU A 476 -41.40 -20.49 -3.38
CA GLU A 476 -39.99 -20.86 -3.55
C GLU A 476 -39.18 -19.79 -4.28
N GLN A 477 -39.68 -19.22 -5.38
CA GLN A 477 -39.01 -18.12 -6.09
C GLN A 477 -38.87 -16.89 -5.19
N ARG A 478 -39.91 -16.57 -4.41
CA ARG A 478 -39.88 -15.47 -3.42
C ARG A 478 -38.85 -15.73 -2.33
N GLN A 479 -38.71 -16.97 -1.86
CA GLN A 479 -37.72 -17.35 -0.86
C GLN A 479 -36.29 -17.23 -1.42
N ARG A 480 -36.05 -17.70 -2.65
CA ARG A 480 -34.76 -17.55 -3.35
C ARG A 480 -34.40 -16.08 -3.56
N ARG A 481 -35.35 -15.24 -4.01
CA ARG A 481 -35.14 -13.79 -4.15
C ARG A 481 -34.72 -13.16 -2.83
N ARG A 482 -35.48 -13.39 -1.76
CA ARG A 482 -35.19 -12.85 -0.43
C ARG A 482 -33.82 -13.31 0.08
N ALA A 483 -33.41 -14.55 -0.19
CA ALA A 483 -32.09 -15.06 0.19
C ALA A 483 -30.96 -14.36 -0.57
N TYR A 484 -31.10 -14.19 -1.89
CA TYR A 484 -30.19 -13.43 -2.74
C TYR A 484 -30.06 -11.96 -2.29
N GLU A 485 -31.19 -11.26 -2.12
CA GLU A 485 -31.23 -9.86 -1.68
C GLU A 485 -30.54 -9.67 -0.32
N ARG A 486 -30.76 -10.58 0.64
CA ARG A 486 -30.05 -10.57 1.93
C ARG A 486 -28.55 -10.75 1.75
N GLY A 487 -28.12 -11.64 0.85
CA GLY A 487 -26.71 -11.82 0.51
C GLY A 487 -26.07 -10.55 -0.06
N CYS A 488 -26.70 -9.95 -1.07
CA CYS A 488 -26.27 -8.70 -1.67
C CYS A 488 -26.21 -7.56 -0.64
N GLN A 489 -27.21 -7.44 0.24
CA GLN A 489 -27.23 -6.41 1.27
C GLN A 489 -26.12 -6.60 2.31
N ARG A 490 -25.79 -7.84 2.68
CA ARG A 490 -24.64 -8.13 3.56
C ARG A 490 -23.32 -7.73 2.91
N LEU A 491 -23.12 -8.08 1.63
CA LEU A 491 -21.93 -7.70 0.88
C LEU A 491 -21.80 -6.18 0.80
N LYS A 492 -22.90 -5.50 0.44
CA LYS A 492 -22.96 -4.04 0.34
C LYS A 492 -22.54 -3.37 1.64
N LYS A 493 -23.11 -3.80 2.78
CA LYS A 493 -22.74 -3.26 4.11
C LYS A 493 -21.26 -3.45 4.44
N ARG A 494 -20.66 -4.57 4.05
CA ARG A 494 -19.22 -4.83 4.27
C ARG A 494 -18.34 -3.94 3.39
N ILE A 495 -18.73 -3.77 2.13
CA ILE A 495 -18.05 -2.85 1.20
C ILE A 495 -18.14 -1.42 1.73
N GLU A 496 -19.32 -0.95 2.15
CA GLU A 496 -19.56 0.39 2.71
C GLU A 496 -18.56 0.74 3.83
N VAL A 497 -18.29 -0.21 4.76
CA VAL A 497 -17.29 -0.01 5.82
C VAL A 497 -15.89 0.27 5.24
N VAL A 498 -15.48 -0.46 4.20
CA VAL A 498 -14.19 -0.22 3.52
C VAL A 498 -14.20 1.14 2.81
N GLU A 499 -15.29 1.50 2.13
CA GLU A 499 -15.42 2.80 1.45
C GLU A 499 -15.33 3.96 2.44
N GLU A 500 -15.97 3.84 3.60
CA GLU A 500 -15.92 4.83 4.68
C GLU A 500 -14.50 5.03 5.20
N LEU A 501 -13.74 3.96 5.43
CA LEU A 501 -12.34 4.03 5.85
C LEU A 501 -11.48 4.70 4.77
N GLN A 502 -11.69 4.38 3.50
CA GLN A 502 -10.99 5.04 2.38
C GLN A 502 -11.30 6.54 2.29
N VAL A 503 -12.56 6.94 2.49
CA VAL A 503 -12.95 8.36 2.57
C VAL A 503 -12.29 9.03 3.77
N GLN A 504 -12.19 8.36 4.92
CA GLN A 504 -11.48 8.89 6.09
C GLN A 504 -9.99 9.14 5.81
N ILE A 505 -9.31 8.25 5.06
CA ILE A 505 -7.94 8.50 4.61
C ILE A 505 -7.89 9.82 3.83
N LEU A 506 -8.75 10.00 2.82
CA LEU A 506 -8.76 11.24 2.01
C LEU A 506 -9.06 12.49 2.83
N LYS A 507 -9.93 12.42 3.82
CA LYS A 507 -10.18 13.53 4.75
C LYS A 507 -8.93 13.93 5.52
N LEU A 508 -8.12 12.96 5.96
CA LEU A 508 -6.83 13.25 6.60
C LEU A 508 -5.86 13.91 5.63
N LEU A 509 -5.81 13.44 4.37
CA LEU A 509 -4.92 14.02 3.35
C LEU A 509 -5.36 15.43 2.91
N LEU A 510 -6.67 15.70 2.94
CA LEU A 510 -7.28 17.00 2.63
C LEU A 510 -7.38 17.93 3.86
N ASN A 511 -6.72 17.59 4.96
CA ASN A 511 -6.79 18.39 6.18
C ASN A 511 -6.15 19.77 5.98
N ASN A 512 -6.87 20.82 6.38
CA ASN A 512 -6.41 22.21 6.36
C ASN A 512 -6.23 22.82 7.77
N LYS A 513 -6.38 22.00 8.82
CA LYS A 513 -6.29 22.41 10.24
C LYS A 513 -5.02 21.91 10.92
N ASP A 514 -3.98 21.62 10.13
CA ASP A 514 -2.69 21.19 10.66
C ASP A 514 -1.96 22.33 11.38
N ASN A 515 -1.18 22.01 12.42
CA ASN A 515 -0.47 23.01 13.21
C ASN A 515 0.94 23.24 12.66
N GLY A 516 1.21 24.44 12.12
CA GLY A 516 2.55 24.86 11.68
C GLY A 516 3.02 24.27 10.33
N GLY A 517 3.77 25.06 9.57
CA GLY A 517 4.23 24.71 8.22
C GLY A 517 3.11 24.63 7.18
N GLU A 518 3.38 23.94 6.06
CA GLU A 518 2.44 23.76 4.96
C GLU A 518 1.33 22.75 5.35
N ALA A 519 0.07 23.07 5.03
CA ALA A 519 -1.07 22.20 5.34
C ALA A 519 -1.04 20.90 4.51
N SER A 520 -1.46 19.77 5.08
CA SER A 520 -1.55 18.47 4.39
C SER A 520 -2.33 18.59 3.08
N ARG A 521 -3.43 19.36 3.07
CA ARG A 521 -4.22 19.64 1.88
C ARG A 521 -3.37 20.22 0.75
N TYR A 522 -2.49 21.18 1.05
CA TYR A 522 -1.66 21.81 0.02
C TYR A 522 -0.66 20.79 -0.55
N ILE A 523 0.03 20.04 0.33
CA ILE A 523 0.96 18.97 -0.09
C ILE A 523 0.23 17.96 -0.99
N PHE A 524 -0.95 17.50 -0.55
CA PHE A 524 -1.79 16.58 -1.32
C PHE A 524 -2.15 17.15 -2.69
N LEU A 525 -2.62 18.39 -2.78
CA LEU A 525 -3.03 18.99 -4.06
C LEU A 525 -1.86 19.13 -5.04
N THR A 526 -0.69 19.54 -4.54
CA THR A 526 0.54 19.64 -5.33
C THR A 526 0.94 18.27 -5.88
N LYS A 527 0.96 17.25 -5.02
CA LYS A 527 1.29 15.88 -5.43
C LYS A 527 0.23 15.26 -6.34
N PHE A 528 -1.04 15.52 -6.07
CA PHE A 528 -2.16 15.02 -6.87
C PHE A 528 -2.17 15.63 -8.27
N ARG A 529 -1.82 16.92 -8.43
CA ARG A 529 -1.63 17.54 -9.74
C ARG A 529 -0.54 16.83 -10.54
N LYS A 530 0.61 16.55 -9.92
CA LYS A 530 1.70 15.80 -10.56
C LYS A 530 1.24 14.39 -10.96
N PHE A 531 0.54 13.70 -10.05
CA PHE A 531 -0.04 12.39 -10.33
C PHE A 531 -1.01 12.42 -11.52
N LEU A 532 -1.87 13.43 -11.64
CA LEU A 532 -2.74 13.58 -12.79
C LEU A 532 -1.96 13.82 -14.07
N GLN A 533 -0.92 14.66 -14.06
CA GLN A 533 -0.05 14.90 -15.22
C GLN A 533 0.66 13.61 -15.67
N GLU A 534 1.19 12.83 -14.73
CA GLU A 534 1.86 11.56 -15.00
C GLU A 534 0.90 10.48 -15.56
N ASN A 535 -0.41 10.62 -15.32
CA ASN A 535 -1.44 9.66 -15.77
C ASN A 535 -2.34 10.18 -16.90
N ALA A 536 -2.24 11.47 -17.24
CA ALA A 536 -2.90 12.09 -18.37
C ALA A 536 -2.11 11.77 -19.63
N SER A 537 -2.63 10.88 -20.48
CA SER A 537 -1.94 10.49 -21.71
C SER A 537 -1.87 11.65 -22.70
N GLY A 538 -0.65 12.06 -23.06
CA GLY A 538 -0.38 13.00 -24.14
C GLY A 538 1.06 12.86 -24.64
N ARG A 539 1.22 12.19 -25.79
CA ARG A 539 2.48 11.94 -26.55
C ARG A 539 3.36 10.78 -26.05
N GLY A 540 3.20 9.63 -26.70
CA GLY A 540 4.10 8.47 -26.59
C GLY A 540 3.42 7.20 -26.09
N ASN A 541 3.86 6.04 -26.57
CA ASN A 541 3.45 4.69 -26.15
C ASN A 541 3.81 4.35 -24.68
N MET A 542 3.75 5.32 -23.76
CA MET A 542 4.02 5.07 -22.36
C MET A 542 2.81 4.38 -21.74
N PRO A 543 2.99 3.23 -21.07
CA PRO A 543 1.90 2.57 -20.37
C PRO A 543 1.34 3.50 -19.29
N MET A 544 0.01 3.65 -19.22
CA MET A 544 -0.64 4.34 -18.10
C MET A 544 -0.07 3.78 -16.80
N LEU A 545 0.45 4.66 -15.94
CA LEU A 545 1.06 4.23 -14.69
C LEU A 545 -0.02 3.60 -13.81
N CYS A 546 -1.16 4.27 -13.64
CA CYS A 546 -2.23 3.81 -12.75
C CYS A 546 -3.23 2.91 -13.47
N PRO A 547 -3.54 1.73 -12.93
CA PRO A 547 -4.56 0.87 -13.52
C PRO A 547 -5.92 1.58 -13.45
N PRO A 548 -6.75 1.56 -14.51
CA PRO A 548 -8.03 2.27 -14.54
C PRO A 548 -8.96 1.94 -13.37
N GLU A 549 -8.95 0.70 -12.89
CA GLU A 549 -9.81 0.25 -11.79
C GLU A 549 -9.43 0.93 -10.47
N TYR A 550 -8.13 1.09 -10.22
CA TYR A 550 -7.61 1.77 -9.03
C TYR A 550 -7.93 3.26 -9.11
N MET A 551 -7.73 3.87 -10.28
CA MET A 551 -8.05 5.28 -10.53
C MET A 551 -9.54 5.57 -10.31
N VAL A 552 -10.43 4.72 -10.83
CA VAL A 552 -11.88 4.90 -10.68
C VAL A 552 -12.30 4.80 -9.21
N CYS A 553 -11.79 3.81 -8.46
CA CYS A 553 -12.06 3.71 -7.04
C CYS A 553 -11.54 4.94 -6.27
N PHE A 554 -10.30 5.36 -6.54
CA PHE A 554 -9.71 6.53 -5.92
C PHE A 554 -10.53 7.80 -6.19
N LEU A 555 -10.85 8.09 -7.46
CA LEU A 555 -11.64 9.27 -7.85
C LEU A 555 -13.05 9.23 -7.26
N HIS A 556 -13.69 8.06 -7.22
CA HIS A 556 -14.99 7.93 -6.55
C HIS A 556 -14.89 8.32 -5.07
N ARG A 557 -13.89 7.81 -4.33
CA ARG A 557 -13.72 8.15 -2.92
C ARG A 557 -13.35 9.62 -2.73
N LEU A 558 -12.57 10.20 -3.66
CA LEU A 558 -12.23 11.62 -3.67
C LEU A 558 -13.47 12.50 -3.83
N ILE A 559 -14.37 12.16 -4.77
CA ILE A 559 -15.64 12.86 -4.93
C ILE A 559 -16.46 12.78 -3.64
N SER A 560 -16.56 11.61 -3.01
CA SER A 560 -17.24 11.46 -1.72
C SER A 560 -16.64 12.35 -0.63
N ALA A 561 -15.31 12.43 -0.53
CA ALA A 561 -14.63 13.32 0.41
C ALA A 561 -14.87 14.81 0.11
N LEU A 562 -14.87 15.20 -1.17
CA LEU A 562 -15.16 16.57 -1.60
C LEU A 562 -16.59 16.98 -1.27
N ARG A 563 -17.57 16.09 -1.50
CA ARG A 563 -18.98 16.34 -1.17
C ARG A 563 -19.17 16.57 0.33
N TYR A 564 -18.49 15.81 1.18
CA TYR A 564 -18.50 16.04 2.63
C TYR A 564 -18.06 17.47 2.98
N TYR A 565 -16.94 17.95 2.43
CA TYR A 565 -16.47 19.31 2.72
C TYR A 565 -17.32 20.40 2.06
N TRP A 566 -17.94 20.11 0.91
CA TRP A 566 -18.92 21.00 0.29
C TRP A 566 -20.10 21.20 1.25
N ASP A 567 -20.66 20.12 1.77
CA ASP A 567 -21.81 20.17 2.68
C ASP A 567 -21.41 20.84 4.02
N GLU A 568 -20.21 20.58 4.56
CA GLU A 568 -19.67 21.31 5.73
C GLU A 568 -19.54 22.83 5.46
N TYR A 569 -19.12 23.22 4.25
CA TYR A 569 -19.04 24.63 3.84
C TYR A 569 -20.43 25.28 3.75
N LYS A 570 -21.43 24.55 3.22
CA LYS A 570 -22.82 24.98 3.14
C LYS A 570 -23.42 25.25 4.52
N ASP A 571 -23.08 24.44 5.53
CA ASP A 571 -23.53 24.65 6.90
C ASP A 571 -23.02 25.99 7.46
N SER A 572 -21.83 26.42 7.02
CA SER A 572 -21.24 27.73 7.38
C SER A 572 -21.64 28.86 6.42
N ASN A 573 -22.22 28.55 5.25
CA ASN A 573 -22.54 29.51 4.19
C ASN A 573 -23.95 29.26 3.63
N PRO A 574 -24.98 29.93 4.14
CA PRO A 574 -26.37 29.70 3.77
C PRO A 574 -26.68 29.82 2.26
N HIS A 575 -25.92 30.65 1.54
CA HIS A 575 -26.09 30.90 0.10
C HIS A 575 -25.51 29.82 -0.84
N ALA A 576 -24.69 28.90 -0.32
CA ALA A 576 -24.23 27.77 -1.12
C ALA A 576 -25.39 26.77 -1.35
N SER A 577 -25.25 25.88 -2.33
CA SER A 577 -26.14 24.71 -2.51
C SER A 577 -25.57 23.48 -1.82
N PHE A 578 -26.41 22.48 -1.54
CA PHE A 578 -25.91 21.18 -1.09
C PHE A 578 -25.24 20.41 -2.23
N SER A 579 -24.30 19.54 -1.91
CA SER A 579 -23.60 18.70 -2.89
C SER A 579 -24.54 17.79 -3.69
N GLY A 580 -25.73 17.46 -3.15
CA GLY A 580 -26.79 16.71 -3.84
C GLY A 580 -27.48 17.47 -4.96
N GLU A 581 -27.41 18.80 -4.94
CA GLU A 581 -27.97 19.69 -5.96
C GLU A 581 -26.92 20.06 -7.03
N ALA A 582 -25.67 19.65 -6.83
CA ALA A 582 -24.58 19.92 -7.76
C ALA A 582 -24.89 19.33 -9.13
N TYR A 583 -25.01 20.20 -10.13
CA TYR A 583 -25.21 19.85 -11.52
C TYR A 583 -24.07 20.44 -12.34
N ILE A 584 -23.33 19.58 -13.05
CA ILE A 584 -22.35 20.02 -14.05
C ILE A 584 -23.06 19.91 -15.40
N PRO A 585 -23.40 21.05 -16.03
CA PRO A 585 -24.01 21.04 -17.35
C PRO A 585 -23.11 20.30 -18.35
N PRO A 586 -23.62 19.31 -19.12
CA PRO A 586 -22.82 18.56 -20.09
C PRO A 586 -22.05 19.44 -21.07
N GLN A 587 -22.58 20.64 -21.36
CA GLN A 587 -22.00 21.66 -22.24
C GLN A 587 -20.56 22.01 -21.87
N ILE A 588 -20.22 21.98 -20.57
CA ILE A 588 -18.89 22.32 -20.05
C ILE A 588 -17.80 21.38 -20.58
N PHE A 589 -18.13 20.15 -20.95
CA PHE A 589 -17.16 19.17 -21.45
C PHE A 589 -16.85 19.31 -22.95
N TYR A 590 -17.57 20.16 -23.69
CA TYR A 590 -17.38 20.29 -25.14
C TYR A 590 -17.47 21.71 -25.71
N ASN A 591 -17.85 22.73 -24.93
CA ASN A 591 -17.83 24.14 -25.36
C ASN A 591 -16.46 24.81 -25.17
N GLY A 592 -15.45 24.06 -24.72
CA GLY A 592 -14.08 24.58 -24.56
C GLY A 592 -13.90 25.65 -23.48
N LYS A 593 -14.92 25.95 -22.66
CA LYS A 593 -14.86 26.98 -21.61
C LYS A 593 -13.97 26.62 -20.42
N VAL A 594 -13.62 25.34 -20.28
CA VAL A 594 -12.69 24.86 -19.26
C VAL A 594 -11.43 24.39 -19.97
N ASP A 595 -10.29 24.95 -19.57
CA ASP A 595 -8.97 24.49 -20.00
C ASP A 595 -8.59 23.24 -19.21
N TYR A 596 -8.52 22.11 -19.89
CA TYR A 596 -8.24 20.80 -19.30
C TYR A 596 -6.75 20.46 -19.48
N PHE A 597 -5.84 21.21 -18.84
CA PHE A 597 -4.41 20.89 -18.64
C PHE A 597 -3.81 19.81 -19.58
N ASP A 598 -3.57 20.15 -20.85
CA ASP A 598 -2.96 19.29 -21.87
C ASP A 598 -3.58 17.88 -22.09
N LEU A 599 -4.73 17.58 -21.49
CA LEU A 599 -5.51 16.39 -21.81
C LEU A 599 -6.03 16.58 -23.23
N GLN A 600 -5.58 15.72 -24.16
CA GLN A 600 -6.20 15.65 -25.48
C GLN A 600 -7.71 15.60 -25.26
N ARG A 601 -8.39 16.64 -25.76
CA ARG A 601 -9.84 16.76 -25.72
C ARG A 601 -10.45 15.44 -26.17
N LEU A 602 -11.76 15.32 -25.99
CA LEU A 602 -12.61 14.68 -26.98
C LEU A 602 -12.40 15.29 -28.40
N GLY A 603 -11.29 15.94 -28.78
CA GLY A 603 -11.14 16.76 -29.98
C GLY A 603 -11.37 15.97 -31.25
N GLY A 604 -10.77 14.78 -31.37
CA GLY A 604 -11.04 13.88 -32.51
C GLY A 604 -12.47 13.36 -32.52
N LEU A 605 -12.99 12.91 -31.37
CA LEU A 605 -14.35 12.37 -31.26
C LEU A 605 -15.42 13.45 -31.43
N LEU A 606 -15.21 14.65 -30.88
CA LEU A 606 -16.11 15.78 -30.90
C LEU A 606 -16.10 16.44 -32.28
N SER A 607 -14.94 16.55 -32.94
CA SER A 607 -14.86 16.98 -34.33
C SER A 607 -15.60 15.98 -35.24
N HIS A 608 -15.38 14.67 -35.04
CA HIS A 608 -16.13 13.62 -35.74
C HIS A 608 -17.63 13.67 -35.44
N LEU A 609 -18.06 13.74 -34.18
CA LEU A 609 -19.47 13.84 -33.77
C LEU A 609 -20.13 15.12 -34.30
N ARG A 610 -19.42 16.26 -34.29
CA ARG A 610 -19.89 17.53 -34.86
C ARG A 610 -20.01 17.48 -36.38
N LYS A 611 -19.15 16.71 -37.07
CA LYS A 611 -19.18 16.54 -38.53
C LYS A 611 -20.23 15.50 -38.98
N THR A 612 -20.40 14.42 -38.22
CA THR A 612 -21.19 13.24 -38.63
C THR A 612 -22.59 13.18 -37.98
N LEU A 613 -22.78 13.75 -36.78
CA LEU A 613 -24.04 13.69 -36.01
C LEU A 613 -24.55 15.09 -35.58
N LYS A 614 -24.28 16.12 -36.40
CA LYS A 614 -24.60 17.54 -36.12
C LYS A 614 -26.06 17.77 -35.73
N ASP A 615 -26.99 17.24 -36.51
CA ASP A 615 -28.43 17.46 -36.33
C ASP A 615 -28.99 16.70 -35.12
N ASP A 616 -28.43 15.53 -34.83
CA ASP A 616 -28.73 14.74 -33.63
C ASP A 616 -28.24 15.43 -32.35
N LEU A 617 -27.06 16.05 -32.38
CA LEU A 617 -26.52 16.85 -31.27
C LEU A 617 -27.36 18.10 -31.00
N ALA A 618 -27.77 18.81 -32.05
CA ALA A 618 -28.60 20.00 -31.93
C ALA A 618 -29.99 19.66 -31.36
N SER A 619 -30.60 18.56 -31.81
CA SER A 619 -31.95 18.16 -31.43
C SER A 619 -32.06 17.48 -30.05
N LYS A 620 -31.05 16.69 -29.63
CA LYS A 620 -31.12 15.89 -28.39
C LYS A 620 -30.44 16.52 -27.18
N ALA A 621 -29.47 17.41 -27.36
CA ALA A 621 -28.65 17.92 -26.26
C ALA A 621 -28.91 19.39 -25.89
N ASN A 622 -29.92 20.05 -26.50
CA ASN A 622 -30.21 21.48 -26.28
C ASN A 622 -28.94 22.36 -26.41
N ILE A 623 -28.08 22.02 -27.39
CA ILE A 623 -26.84 22.74 -27.65
C ILE A 623 -27.14 23.81 -28.68
N LEU A 624 -27.23 25.07 -28.26
CA LEU A 624 -27.08 26.21 -29.16
C LEU A 624 -25.62 26.27 -29.58
N ILE A 625 -25.32 25.80 -30.78
CA ILE A 625 -24.00 25.90 -31.40
C ILE A 625 -23.91 27.32 -31.98
N ASP A 626 -22.98 28.13 -31.47
CA ASP A 626 -22.67 29.43 -32.06
C ASP A 626 -22.07 29.20 -33.47
N PRO A 627 -22.65 29.77 -34.54
CA PRO A 627 -22.10 29.66 -35.89
C PRO A 627 -20.64 30.12 -36.01
N LEU A 628 -20.19 31.00 -35.11
CA LEU A 628 -18.80 31.50 -35.09
C LEU A 628 -17.80 30.48 -34.55
N GLU A 629 -18.22 29.54 -33.68
CA GLU A 629 -17.36 28.44 -33.19
C GLU A 629 -17.13 27.35 -34.25
N LEU A 630 -17.93 27.33 -35.32
CA LEU A 630 -17.75 26.42 -36.47
C LEU A 630 -16.69 26.91 -37.47
N GLN A 631 -16.26 28.17 -37.37
CA GLN A 631 -15.28 28.80 -38.27
C GLN A 631 -13.90 28.97 -37.63
N ALA A 632 -13.74 28.65 -36.34
CA ALA A 632 -12.43 28.62 -35.71
C ALA A 632 -11.63 27.44 -36.27
N ALA A 633 -10.78 27.72 -37.25
CA ALA A 633 -9.80 26.78 -37.78
C ALA A 633 -9.04 26.13 -36.61
N THR A 634 -9.05 24.81 -36.58
CA THR A 634 -8.15 24.06 -35.71
C THR A 634 -6.73 24.28 -36.21
N MET A 635 -5.75 24.38 -35.31
CA MET A 635 -4.32 24.43 -35.65
C MET A 635 -3.82 23.20 -36.45
N ASP A 636 -4.67 22.21 -36.71
CA ASP A 636 -4.42 21.06 -37.59
C ASP A 636 -4.67 21.37 -39.09
N ASP A 637 -5.24 22.53 -39.46
CA ASP A 637 -5.53 22.90 -40.86
C ASP A 637 -4.44 23.79 -41.49
N LEU A 638 -3.28 23.93 -40.85
CA LEU A 638 -2.10 24.58 -41.43
C LEU A 638 -0.96 23.56 -41.44
N ASP A 639 -0.45 23.31 -42.64
CA ASP A 639 0.71 22.47 -42.99
C ASP A 639 0.40 21.02 -43.42
N GLU A 640 -0.54 20.85 -44.34
CA GLU A 640 -0.48 19.79 -45.36
C GLU A 640 -0.54 20.45 -46.74
N ASP A 641 0.54 21.07 -47.20
CA ASP A 641 0.90 21.14 -48.62
C ASP A 641 2.30 21.78 -48.79
N GLU A 642 3.15 21.09 -49.55
CA GLU A 642 4.54 21.39 -49.93
C GLU A 642 5.67 21.02 -48.94
N GLU A 643 6.15 19.78 -49.03
CA GLU A 643 7.60 19.53 -49.01
C GLU A 643 8.03 18.70 -50.24
N PRO A 644 9.07 19.14 -50.99
CA PRO A 644 9.74 18.33 -51.99
C PRO A 644 10.70 17.33 -51.32
N ALA A 645 10.86 16.15 -51.92
CA ALA A 645 11.67 15.04 -51.41
C ALA A 645 13.10 15.43 -50.99
N PRO A 646 13.63 14.94 -49.84
CA PRO A 646 15.03 15.12 -49.52
C PRO A 646 15.88 13.89 -49.90
N ALA A 647 16.99 14.20 -50.55
CA ALA A 647 18.12 13.32 -50.77
C ALA A 647 18.89 13.02 -49.47
N ALA A 648 19.67 11.94 -49.51
CA ALA A 648 20.50 11.44 -48.42
C ALA A 648 21.49 12.47 -47.85
N ALA A 649 21.48 12.67 -46.53
CA ALA A 649 22.62 13.22 -45.77
C ALA A 649 22.55 12.84 -44.28
N GLN A 650 23.73 12.68 -43.70
CA GLN A 650 24.07 12.04 -42.43
C GLN A 650 23.54 12.76 -41.17
N ARG A 651 23.11 11.99 -40.16
CA ARG A 651 22.83 12.49 -38.79
C ARG A 651 24.14 12.68 -38.02
N PRO A 652 24.37 13.82 -37.34
CA PRO A 652 25.31 13.89 -36.23
C PRO A 652 24.62 13.55 -34.90
N THR A 653 25.27 12.69 -34.14
CA THR A 653 25.02 12.38 -32.73
C THR A 653 25.12 13.63 -31.86
N GLN A 654 24.11 13.91 -31.01
CA GLN A 654 24.23 14.86 -29.90
C GLN A 654 24.13 14.14 -28.56
N ALA A 655 25.00 14.59 -27.66
CA ALA A 655 25.43 13.96 -26.43
C ALA A 655 24.43 14.10 -25.28
N LEU A 656 24.41 13.07 -24.42
CA LEU A 656 23.77 13.04 -23.11
C LEU A 656 24.37 14.12 -22.19
N ALA A 657 23.55 15.08 -21.77
CA ALA A 657 23.87 15.95 -20.65
C ALA A 657 23.48 15.26 -19.34
N ILE A 658 24.50 14.86 -18.58
CA ILE A 658 24.43 14.36 -17.21
C ILE A 658 24.21 15.57 -16.28
N GLY A 659 23.12 15.58 -15.51
CA GLY A 659 22.92 16.62 -14.50
C GLY A 659 21.47 16.87 -14.12
N GLY A 660 20.79 15.88 -13.55
CA GLY A 660 19.47 16.05 -12.94
C GLY A 660 19.29 14.99 -11.85
N ALA A 661 18.90 15.41 -10.64
CA ALA A 661 18.72 14.54 -9.49
C ALA A 661 17.80 13.36 -9.81
N LEU A 662 18.31 12.14 -9.63
CA LEU A 662 17.58 10.89 -9.87
C LEU A 662 16.35 10.83 -8.94
N PRO A 663 15.14 10.52 -9.46
CA PRO A 663 14.03 10.11 -8.63
C PRO A 663 14.40 8.83 -7.84
N LEU A 664 13.89 8.72 -6.62
CA LEU A 664 14.00 7.51 -5.81
C LEU A 664 13.42 6.28 -6.55
N PRO A 665 13.93 5.06 -6.27
CA PRO A 665 13.71 3.86 -7.07
C PRO A 665 12.26 3.37 -7.14
N ARG A 666 11.90 2.73 -8.26
CA ARG A 666 10.56 2.23 -8.63
C ARG A 666 10.38 0.77 -8.18
N PRO A 667 9.37 0.47 -7.35
CA PRO A 667 8.86 -0.89 -7.17
C PRO A 667 7.84 -1.17 -8.29
N GLY A 668 8.22 -1.87 -9.34
CA GLY A 668 7.38 -2.27 -10.47
C GLY A 668 6.34 -3.36 -10.19
N TRP A 669 6.25 -3.94 -8.99
CA TRP A 669 4.99 -4.57 -8.53
C TRP A 669 3.80 -3.61 -8.41
N LEU A 670 4.03 -2.30 -8.46
CA LEU A 670 2.97 -1.29 -8.57
C LEU A 670 2.43 -1.16 -10.00
N SER A 671 3.14 -1.69 -11.01
CA SER A 671 2.73 -1.64 -12.41
C SER A 671 1.66 -2.71 -12.68
N SER A 672 0.45 -2.30 -13.09
CA SER A 672 -0.54 -3.25 -13.61
C SER A 672 -0.56 -3.22 -15.12
N PRO A 673 -0.63 -4.38 -15.77
CA PRO A 673 -1.16 -4.48 -17.11
C PRO A 673 -2.68 -4.36 -17.12
N THR A 674 -3.20 -3.73 -18.16
CA THR A 674 -4.61 -3.44 -18.37
C THR A 674 -5.40 -4.70 -18.72
N LEU A 675 -6.36 -5.07 -17.86
CA LEU A 675 -7.38 -6.11 -18.09
C LEU A 675 -8.46 -5.62 -19.06
N GLY A 676 -8.13 -5.61 -20.35
CA GLY A 676 -9.04 -5.18 -21.41
C GLY A 676 -9.98 -6.29 -21.89
N ARG A 677 -11.20 -6.40 -21.31
CA ARG A 677 -12.50 -6.56 -22.04
C ARG A 677 -13.65 -7.06 -21.15
N ALA A 678 -13.43 -7.93 -20.17
CA ALA A 678 -14.53 -8.53 -19.40
C ALA A 678 -15.12 -7.59 -18.30
N ASN A 679 -14.31 -6.70 -17.74
CA ASN A 679 -14.72 -5.90 -16.56
C ASN A 679 -15.59 -4.67 -16.87
N ARG A 680 -15.76 -4.28 -18.15
CA ARG A 680 -16.68 -3.18 -18.50
C ARG A 680 -18.14 -3.51 -18.16
N PHE A 681 -18.51 -4.80 -18.13
CA PHE A 681 -19.90 -5.18 -17.87
C PHE A 681 -20.27 -5.21 -16.38
N LEU A 682 -19.34 -5.53 -15.48
CA LEU A 682 -19.63 -5.68 -14.04
C LEU A 682 -19.69 -4.34 -13.31
N SER A 683 -18.84 -3.36 -13.65
CA SER A 683 -18.90 -2.01 -13.07
C SER A 683 -20.18 -1.26 -13.48
N THR A 684 -20.69 -1.48 -14.69
CA THR A 684 -21.96 -0.90 -15.14
C THR A 684 -23.17 -1.61 -14.52
N ALA A 685 -23.07 -2.90 -14.24
CA ALA A 685 -24.10 -3.66 -13.54
C ALA A 685 -24.22 -3.25 -12.06
N ALA A 686 -23.10 -3.01 -11.36
CA ALA A 686 -23.11 -2.54 -9.97
C ALA A 686 -23.72 -1.13 -9.82
N VAL A 687 -23.48 -0.24 -10.79
CA VAL A 687 -24.11 1.10 -10.82
C VAL A 687 -25.61 1.02 -11.16
N SER A 688 -26.01 0.07 -12.02
CA SER A 688 -27.42 -0.14 -12.38
C SER A 688 -28.25 -0.79 -11.27
N LEU A 689 -27.61 -1.51 -10.34
CA LEU A 689 -28.28 -2.15 -9.20
C LEU A 689 -28.41 -1.24 -7.97
N MET A 690 -27.74 -0.09 -7.94
CA MET A 690 -27.66 0.80 -6.77
C MET A 690 -28.49 2.09 -6.85
N THR A 691 -29.27 2.29 -7.92
CA THR A 691 -30.20 3.43 -8.01
C THR A 691 -31.60 2.94 -8.41
N PRO A 692 -32.66 3.18 -7.62
CA PRO A 692 -34.01 3.08 -8.15
C PRO A 692 -34.14 4.18 -9.21
N ARG A 693 -34.34 3.80 -10.47
CA ARG A 693 -34.70 4.75 -11.53
C ARG A 693 -35.97 5.46 -11.07
N ARG A 694 -35.92 6.78 -10.88
CA ARG A 694 -37.14 7.59 -10.74
C ARG A 694 -38.04 7.29 -11.96
N PRO A 695 -39.32 6.99 -11.79
CA PRO A 695 -40.23 6.93 -12.92
C PRO A 695 -40.30 8.32 -13.56
N LEU A 696 -40.23 8.36 -14.89
CA LEU A 696 -40.38 9.58 -15.68
C LEU A 696 -41.82 10.10 -15.48
N SER A 697 -42.01 11.06 -14.57
CA SER A 697 -43.23 11.86 -14.55
C SER A 697 -43.14 12.94 -15.62
N THR A 698 -44.28 13.16 -16.27
CA THR A 698 -44.53 14.04 -17.42
C THR A 698 -43.87 15.42 -17.32
N SER A 699 -43.25 15.82 -18.43
CA SER A 699 -42.57 17.10 -18.68
C SER A 699 -43.31 18.33 -18.12
N GLU A 700 -42.76 18.97 -17.09
CA GLU A 700 -43.10 20.36 -16.77
C GLU A 700 -42.34 21.30 -17.71
N LYS A 701 -43.08 22.06 -18.51
CA LYS A 701 -42.56 23.12 -19.37
C LYS A 701 -42.03 24.26 -18.50
N VAL A 702 -40.72 24.39 -18.39
CA VAL A 702 -40.08 25.55 -17.77
C VAL A 702 -40.31 26.79 -18.64
N LYS A 703 -41.03 27.78 -18.11
CA LYS A 703 -41.17 29.12 -18.71
C LYS A 703 -39.84 29.86 -18.57
N VAL A 704 -39.20 30.13 -19.70
CA VAL A 704 -38.04 31.01 -19.80
C VAL A 704 -38.51 32.46 -19.65
N ARG A 705 -38.08 33.15 -18.58
CA ARG A 705 -38.10 34.62 -18.52
C ARG A 705 -36.79 35.13 -19.10
N THR A 706 -36.86 35.78 -20.24
CA THR A 706 -35.78 36.58 -20.83
C THR A 706 -35.56 37.84 -20.00
N LEU A 707 -34.36 38.02 -19.47
CA LEU A 707 -33.89 39.32 -18.99
C LEU A 707 -32.93 39.89 -20.03
N SER A 708 -33.20 41.12 -20.48
CA SER A 708 -32.40 41.88 -21.42
C SER A 708 -31.07 42.31 -20.79
N ALA A 709 -29.99 42.13 -21.53
CA ALA A 709 -28.67 42.64 -21.18
C ALA A 709 -28.61 44.15 -21.42
N GLU A 710 -28.37 44.93 -20.38
CA GLU A 710 -27.70 46.23 -20.52
C GLU A 710 -27.13 46.69 -19.17
N GLN A 711 -25.97 47.34 -19.26
CA GLN A 711 -25.22 48.10 -18.24
C GLN A 711 -24.20 47.34 -17.36
N ARG A 712 -22.98 47.25 -17.93
CA ARG A 712 -21.70 47.33 -17.21
C ARG A 712 -21.43 48.80 -16.85
N THR A 713 -21.02 49.10 -15.62
CA THR A 713 -19.72 49.75 -15.30
C THR A 713 -19.54 50.05 -13.80
N ARG A 714 -18.30 49.78 -13.35
CA ARG A 714 -17.44 50.52 -12.39
C ARG A 714 -17.64 50.41 -10.87
N GLU A 715 -16.47 50.50 -10.23
CA GLU A 715 -16.14 50.61 -8.79
C GLU A 715 -16.12 49.24 -8.07
N ASP A 716 -15.02 48.78 -7.46
CA ASP A 716 -14.18 49.48 -6.50
C ASP A 716 -12.67 49.17 -6.60
N SER A 717 -11.90 50.23 -6.38
CA SER A 717 -10.53 50.22 -5.87
C SER A 717 -10.55 50.87 -4.47
N SER A 718 -10.42 50.05 -3.43
CA SER A 718 -9.80 50.38 -2.13
C SER A 718 -9.69 49.12 -1.28
#